data_AF-A0A2N2FZL4-F1
#
_entry.id   AF-A0A2N2FZL4-F1
#
_cell.length_a   1.000
_cell.length_b   1.000
_cell.length_c   1.000
_cell.angle_alpha   90.00
_cell.angle_beta   90.00
_cell.angle_gamma   90.00
#
_symmetry.space_group_name_H-M   'P 1'
#
loop_
_entity.id
_entity.type
_entity.pdbx_description
1 polymer ?
#
loop_
_entity_poly.entity_id
_entity_poly.type
_entity_poly.pdbx_seq_one_letter_code
_entity_poly.pdbx_strand_id
1 'polypeptide(L)'
;MEEMTICLVPCHGKAREMHPPRFVCQLIVLLTLLCLFVPPAFSSQGAASSPPSALGKVSLSTEEQAFLIAHPVIRLGVGEDWTPYVIRRPSGELEGFEVDLLQRISTATGAKIQLVAGPWKETVEKAERRELDGLALTVTNQDRAASFLFSSVYLTNYPVFVVSDDNRQSFNSLDDFRGKTVAILAGNKFYRSLLSAYPEITVLEKTSETEALRMVMEGKATAAIIASTMYEDYFKKFARTIRIGYVATDKPLNLVYSTRKDWPELVTIINKGLAALPVDEFNKIYSRWFGMQPPIVGETSNKPDFSAAEQAWLAQKHVVRVHIGNYMPYYSFTAEKGVRGISVDYLNMVAERAGFKIDYVPGYTWSQALQDIRQHHNFDILPAAYITPERTEYLTFTNEYLKSPSVIFTRNDSLFVDSIADLAEKTVVLERDYATVQWLAEGFPAVKQLIRETTDEALHALAAGEADAYIGSLAVATYIARTKGLDNLMVAAPSPFGSDNQAMAVRNDWPELAKIIDKTLATFTPAEHEAIIARWVPPIHYEYGINRRDVLKWVGMISTILLAIIMVVVIWNKKLAREVAARTLAEDALRRELSFSEILLAQAPMGIRVFDGETGICNKINQAAADIAGGPVEVLLHQSFRELKSWQDAGLTSVAEMVLTDGAARQVEAQMTTSFGRSLWARYFFARFFVEGRPHLMTIGQDISEEKHLEKERRHIEEQMLHVQKLESLGVLAGGIAHDFNNILMVVIGNTDLALMRLAPESPVATHLRQIQIAAKKAAGLAGQMLAYSGRGKFVVEKLDLNRVVEEMMQMLEVSISKKVEIRSNFSQHLPAVEADITQIRQVIMNLVINASEAIGDSSGVITISTGTVDCHRDDLDESWLGHDLSEGLYACLEVADTGCGMAKETITRIYDPFFTTKFTGRGLGMAAVMGIVRGHKGIITVDSEVGSGTTFKVLLPALLTPATLHVDAPPDSSWHGSGQVLLVDDEEAVLAVGKVMLEELGFKVLTASDGLEALALFKEHRATIGQIVMDLTMPRMGGEEAFCLMCQLDPEVKVIMTSGYNEEEISHLFGAKGLAGFIQKPFRLSTLQDALQAVEVKNS
;
A
#
# COMPACT_ATOMS: atom_id res chain seq x y z
N MET A 1 -41.91 60.07 -3.54
CA MET A 1 -40.70 60.53 -2.82
C MET A 1 -39.52 60.22 -3.72
N GLU A 2 -39.39 60.98 -4.81
CA GLU A 2 -38.72 62.29 -4.91
C GLU A 2 -37.23 62.14 -5.25
N GLU A 3 -36.98 62.42 -6.53
CA GLU A 3 -35.86 63.11 -7.17
C GLU A 3 -34.67 63.55 -6.30
N MET A 4 -33.44 63.38 -6.82
CA MET A 4 -32.67 64.54 -7.28
C MET A 4 -31.47 64.18 -8.18
N THR A 5 -31.56 64.75 -9.37
CA THR A 5 -30.59 64.97 -10.45
C THR A 5 -29.38 65.81 -9.99
N ILE A 6 -28.22 65.68 -10.65
CA ILE A 6 -27.38 66.80 -11.16
C ILE A 6 -26.41 66.29 -12.24
N CYS A 7 -26.42 66.98 -13.38
CA CYS A 7 -25.54 66.86 -14.55
C CYS A 7 -24.16 67.55 -14.35
N LEU A 8 -23.15 67.19 -15.16
CA LEU A 8 -22.42 68.09 -16.08
C LEU A 8 -21.28 67.38 -16.88
N VAL A 9 -21.13 67.79 -18.14
CA VAL A 9 -20.32 67.35 -19.32
C VAL A 9 -18.85 67.86 -19.18
N PRO A 10 -17.72 67.37 -19.83
CA PRO A 10 -17.54 66.98 -21.26
C PRO A 10 -16.46 65.92 -21.67
N CYS A 11 -16.54 65.52 -22.96
CA CYS A 11 -15.50 65.24 -23.97
C CYS A 11 -14.27 64.30 -23.76
N HIS A 12 -14.11 63.47 -24.81
CA HIS A 12 -12.90 63.00 -25.52
C HIS A 12 -12.32 61.61 -25.20
N GLY A 13 -12.29 60.77 -26.25
CA GLY A 13 -11.39 59.60 -26.34
C GLY A 13 -11.99 58.39 -27.06
N LYS A 14 -11.82 58.31 -28.39
CA LYS A 14 -12.14 57.14 -29.22
C LYS A 14 -11.27 55.93 -28.86
N ALA A 15 -11.85 54.73 -28.78
CA ALA A 15 -11.32 53.50 -29.41
C ALA A 15 -12.37 52.37 -29.35
N ARG A 16 -12.76 51.87 -30.53
CA ARG A 16 -13.61 50.67 -30.71
C ARG A 16 -12.77 49.41 -30.48
N GLU A 17 -13.21 48.56 -29.57
CA GLU A 17 -12.71 47.20 -29.38
C GLU A 17 -13.11 46.30 -30.56
N MET A 18 -12.15 45.53 -31.09
CA MET A 18 -12.38 44.42 -32.02
C MET A 18 -12.59 43.12 -31.23
N HIS A 19 -13.66 42.39 -31.53
CA HIS A 19 -13.90 41.03 -31.05
C HIS A 19 -13.01 39.99 -31.78
N PRO A 20 -12.40 39.01 -31.09
CA PRO A 20 -11.66 37.90 -31.69
C PRO A 20 -12.59 36.75 -32.19
N PRO A 21 -12.09 35.84 -33.06
CA PRO A 21 -12.91 34.93 -33.85
C PRO A 21 -13.48 33.73 -33.06
N ARG A 22 -14.68 33.31 -33.46
CA ARG A 22 -15.52 32.27 -32.85
C ARG A 22 -14.86 30.92 -32.59
N PHE A 23 -13.72 30.59 -33.22
CA PHE A 23 -12.99 29.35 -32.97
C PHE A 23 -12.09 29.41 -31.73
N VAL A 24 -11.56 30.60 -31.39
CA VAL A 24 -10.87 30.80 -30.11
C VAL A 24 -11.92 30.89 -29.00
N CYS A 25 -13.09 31.49 -29.25
CA CYS A 25 -14.20 31.41 -28.30
C CYS A 25 -14.79 30.00 -28.19
N GLN A 26 -14.88 29.18 -29.26
CA GLN A 26 -15.39 27.81 -29.16
C GLN A 26 -14.36 26.84 -28.61
N LEU A 27 -13.06 27.02 -28.85
CA LEU A 27 -12.01 26.22 -28.23
C LEU A 27 -11.79 26.67 -26.77
N ILE A 28 -11.90 27.96 -26.46
CA ILE A 28 -11.96 28.44 -25.07
C ILE A 28 -13.26 28.00 -24.42
N VAL A 29 -14.42 27.97 -25.10
CA VAL A 29 -15.70 27.45 -24.59
C VAL A 29 -15.68 25.93 -24.47
N LEU A 30 -14.99 25.19 -25.33
CA LEU A 30 -14.83 23.74 -25.26
C LEU A 30 -13.78 23.37 -24.20
N LEU A 31 -12.70 24.15 -24.04
CA LEU A 31 -11.73 24.04 -22.94
C LEU A 31 -12.31 24.54 -21.61
N THR A 32 -13.22 25.54 -21.61
CA THR A 32 -13.99 25.88 -20.40
C THR A 32 -15.08 24.86 -20.13
N LEU A 33 -15.70 24.23 -21.15
CA LEU A 33 -16.66 23.13 -20.96
C LEU A 33 -15.99 21.83 -20.53
N LEU A 34 -14.76 21.54 -20.97
CA LEU A 34 -13.95 20.41 -20.48
C LEU A 34 -13.32 20.70 -19.10
N CYS A 35 -13.01 21.95 -18.78
CA CYS A 35 -12.70 22.37 -17.41
C CYS A 35 -13.94 22.55 -16.52
N LEU A 36 -15.16 22.41 -17.05
CA LEU A 36 -16.43 22.43 -16.29
C LEU A 36 -16.91 21.03 -15.87
N PHE A 37 -16.13 19.98 -16.11
CA PHE A 37 -16.39 18.62 -15.57
C PHE A 37 -15.35 18.14 -14.54
N VAL A 38 -14.59 19.07 -13.96
CA VAL A 38 -14.02 18.90 -12.62
C VAL A 38 -14.69 19.97 -11.74
N PRO A 39 -15.40 19.61 -10.67
CA PRO A 39 -16.12 20.60 -9.87
C PRO A 39 -15.12 21.57 -9.22
N PRO A 40 -15.33 22.89 -9.30
CA PRO A 40 -14.53 23.83 -8.55
C PRO A 40 -14.83 23.68 -7.05
N ALA A 41 -13.75 23.68 -6.27
CA ALA A 41 -13.78 24.12 -4.89
C ALA A 41 -14.47 25.48 -4.83
N PHE A 42 -15.67 25.52 -4.23
CA PHE A 42 -16.32 26.77 -3.88
C PHE A 42 -15.48 27.48 -2.81
N SER A 43 -14.81 28.58 -3.19
CA SER A 43 -14.74 29.74 -2.30
C SER A 43 -16.11 30.44 -2.38
N SER A 44 -16.95 30.29 -1.36
CA SER A 44 -18.16 31.10 -1.23
C SER A 44 -17.80 32.44 -0.58
N GLN A 45 -17.69 33.51 -1.37
CA GLN A 45 -18.22 34.80 -0.90
C GLN A 45 -19.75 34.67 -0.92
N GLY A 46 -20.37 34.80 0.24
CA GLY A 46 -21.76 35.22 0.42
C GLY A 46 -22.81 34.54 -0.47
N ALA A 47 -22.99 33.23 -0.36
CA ALA A 47 -24.28 32.63 -0.64
C ALA A 47 -24.97 32.43 0.70
N ALA A 48 -26.14 33.06 0.85
CA ALA A 48 -27.07 32.81 1.94
C ALA A 48 -27.08 31.32 2.25
N SER A 49 -26.92 31.00 3.53
CA SER A 49 -27.24 29.70 4.11
C SER A 49 -28.41 29.09 3.35
N SER A 50 -28.15 28.03 2.56
CA SER A 50 -29.22 27.08 2.31
C SER A 50 -29.74 26.73 3.69
N PRO A 51 -31.04 26.90 3.96
CA PRO A 51 -31.55 26.77 5.31
C PRO A 51 -31.08 25.41 5.83
N PRO A 52 -30.70 25.31 7.13
CA PRO A 52 -30.48 23.99 7.72
C PRO A 52 -31.65 23.13 7.26
N SER A 53 -31.40 21.90 6.79
CA SER A 53 -32.47 20.90 6.74
C SER A 53 -33.13 21.02 8.09
N ALA A 54 -34.35 21.57 8.13
CA ALA A 54 -34.83 22.20 9.35
C ALA A 54 -34.77 21.11 10.41
N LEU A 55 -33.82 21.23 11.35
CA LEU A 55 -33.81 20.42 12.56
C LEU A 55 -35.20 20.65 13.09
N GLY A 56 -36.05 19.62 13.00
CA GLY A 56 -37.45 19.74 13.36
C GLY A 56 -37.45 20.31 14.77
N LYS A 57 -37.97 21.52 14.94
CA LYS A 57 -38.01 22.15 16.27
C LYS A 57 -38.62 21.14 17.23
N VAL A 58 -37.87 20.82 18.27
CA VAL A 58 -38.32 19.78 19.20
C VAL A 58 -39.55 20.30 19.93
N SER A 59 -40.57 19.46 20.04
CA SER A 59 -41.79 19.83 20.75
C SER A 59 -41.50 19.90 22.26
N LEU A 60 -41.48 21.12 22.79
CA LEU A 60 -41.32 21.37 24.21
C LEU A 60 -42.69 21.48 24.90
N SER A 61 -42.80 20.94 26.12
CA SER A 61 -44.00 21.08 26.95
C SER A 61 -44.20 22.54 27.37
N THR A 62 -45.39 22.88 27.87
CA THR A 62 -45.69 24.23 28.35
C THR A 62 -44.76 24.63 29.50
N GLU A 63 -44.41 23.70 30.36
CA GLU A 63 -43.47 23.88 31.48
C GLU A 63 -42.05 24.14 31.00
N GLU A 64 -41.57 23.36 30.01
CA GLU A 64 -40.24 23.53 29.41
C GLU A 64 -40.10 24.88 28.66
N GLN A 65 -41.16 25.32 27.97
CA GLN A 65 -41.19 26.62 27.31
C GLN A 65 -41.17 27.77 28.31
N ALA A 66 -41.96 27.67 29.39
CA ALA A 66 -41.95 28.64 30.48
C ALA A 66 -40.58 28.69 31.18
N PHE A 67 -39.92 27.54 31.33
CA PHE A 67 -38.58 27.44 31.87
C PHE A 67 -37.55 28.19 31.02
N LEU A 68 -37.56 28.02 29.70
CA LEU A 68 -36.64 28.74 28.80
C LEU A 68 -36.89 30.26 28.76
N ILE A 69 -38.14 30.70 28.94
CA ILE A 69 -38.47 32.12 29.07
C ILE A 69 -37.90 32.68 30.39
N ALA A 70 -38.01 31.93 31.49
CA ALA A 70 -37.53 32.33 32.80
C ALA A 70 -35.98 32.32 32.89
N HIS A 71 -35.32 31.49 32.09
CA HIS A 71 -33.86 31.29 32.10
C HIS A 71 -33.26 31.58 30.72
N PRO A 72 -33.09 32.87 30.36
CA PRO A 72 -32.69 33.27 29.01
C PRO A 72 -31.23 32.94 28.67
N VAL A 73 -30.41 32.59 29.66
CA VAL A 73 -29.02 32.12 29.49
C VAL A 73 -28.74 31.04 30.53
N ILE A 74 -28.21 29.90 30.09
CA ILE A 74 -27.88 28.75 30.91
C ILE A 74 -26.37 28.52 30.84
N ARG A 75 -25.67 28.57 31.97
CA ARG A 75 -24.20 28.51 32.02
C ARG A 75 -23.72 27.16 32.52
N LEU A 76 -23.09 26.38 31.63
CA LEU A 76 -22.50 25.08 31.97
C LEU A 76 -20.98 25.21 32.11
N GLY A 77 -20.43 24.74 33.23
CA GLY A 77 -19.00 24.72 33.48
C GLY A 77 -18.28 23.59 32.73
N VAL A 78 -17.06 23.84 32.25
CA VAL A 78 -16.21 22.84 31.59
C VAL A 78 -14.73 23.04 31.93
N GLY A 79 -13.90 22.00 31.79
CA GLY A 79 -12.45 22.11 31.90
C GLY A 79 -11.85 23.00 30.79
N GLU A 80 -10.82 23.77 31.10
CA GLU A 80 -10.23 24.73 30.15
C GLU A 80 -9.17 24.16 29.20
N ASP A 81 -8.63 22.99 29.49
CA ASP A 81 -7.55 22.34 28.75
C ASP A 81 -7.97 21.03 28.08
N TRP A 82 -9.27 20.77 27.93
CA TRP A 82 -9.81 19.53 27.39
C TRP A 82 -9.86 19.52 25.86
N THR A 83 -8.71 19.52 25.19
CA THR A 83 -8.63 19.38 23.73
C THR A 83 -8.89 17.91 23.32
N PRO A 84 -9.67 17.62 22.25
CA PRO A 84 -10.32 18.54 21.30
C PRO A 84 -11.78 18.91 21.66
N TYR A 85 -12.23 18.64 22.89
CA TYR A 85 -13.59 18.95 23.34
C TYR A 85 -13.85 20.45 23.46
N VAL A 86 -12.91 21.17 24.08
CA VAL A 86 -12.92 22.61 24.30
C VAL A 86 -11.50 23.14 24.10
N ILE A 87 -11.38 24.10 23.20
CA ILE A 87 -10.15 24.79 22.85
C ILE A 87 -10.43 26.28 23.00
N ARG A 88 -9.61 26.95 23.82
CA ARG A 88 -9.67 28.40 23.98
C ARG A 88 -8.78 29.07 22.93
N ARG A 89 -9.37 29.82 22.01
CA ARG A 89 -8.63 30.63 21.05
C ARG A 89 -7.92 31.79 21.75
N PRO A 90 -6.86 32.36 21.14
CA PRO A 90 -6.22 33.59 21.65
C PRO A 90 -7.19 34.77 21.80
N SER A 91 -8.27 34.81 21.03
CA SER A 91 -9.34 35.82 21.12
C SER A 91 -10.24 35.66 22.37
N GLY A 92 -10.12 34.56 23.11
CA GLY A 92 -10.95 34.23 24.27
C GLY A 92 -12.20 33.40 23.94
N GLU A 93 -12.54 33.23 22.67
CA GLU A 93 -13.64 32.38 22.21
C GLU A 93 -13.32 30.89 22.39
N LEU A 94 -14.36 30.08 22.64
CA LEU A 94 -14.25 28.63 22.75
C LEU A 94 -14.66 27.98 21.42
N GLU A 95 -13.90 26.99 20.98
CA GLU A 95 -14.27 26.05 19.91
C GLU A 95 -14.03 24.61 20.38
N GLY A 96 -14.51 23.62 19.63
CA GLY A 96 -14.31 22.21 19.94
C GLY A 96 -15.58 21.39 19.77
N PHE A 97 -15.47 20.09 19.99
CA PHE A 97 -16.58 19.15 19.86
C PHE A 97 -17.79 19.56 20.70
N GLU A 98 -17.57 19.95 21.96
CA GLU A 98 -18.66 20.28 22.88
C GLU A 98 -19.37 21.58 22.49
N VAL A 99 -18.63 22.53 21.92
CA VAL A 99 -19.16 23.80 21.42
C VAL A 99 -20.10 23.55 20.24
N ASP A 100 -19.66 22.74 19.26
CA ASP A 100 -20.46 22.40 18.09
C ASP A 100 -21.71 21.59 18.47
N LEU A 101 -21.58 20.63 19.41
CA LEU A 101 -22.68 19.80 19.88
C LEU A 101 -23.76 20.62 20.61
N LEU A 102 -23.35 21.47 21.56
CA LEU A 102 -24.28 22.34 22.28
C LEU A 102 -24.96 23.35 21.35
N GLN A 103 -24.28 23.84 20.32
CA GLN A 103 -24.90 24.71 19.32
C GLN A 103 -26.06 24.02 18.60
N ARG A 104 -25.95 22.71 18.31
CA ARG A 104 -27.05 21.93 17.72
C ARG A 104 -28.20 21.71 18.68
N ILE A 105 -27.90 21.34 19.92
CA ILE A 105 -28.90 21.19 20.99
C ILE A 105 -29.66 22.51 21.18
N SER A 106 -28.95 23.64 21.24
CA SER A 106 -29.52 24.99 21.33
C SER A 106 -30.39 25.35 20.12
N THR A 107 -29.99 24.94 18.91
CA THR A 107 -30.77 25.20 17.69
C THR A 107 -32.07 24.39 17.68
N ALA A 108 -32.02 23.13 18.10
CA ALA A 108 -33.16 22.22 18.10
C ALA A 108 -34.21 22.57 19.18
N THR A 109 -33.74 23.04 20.34
CA THR A 109 -34.58 23.29 21.53
C THR A 109 -34.92 24.76 21.76
N GLY A 110 -34.11 25.69 21.24
CA GLY A 110 -34.21 27.11 21.56
C GLY A 110 -33.54 27.50 22.90
N ALA A 111 -32.94 26.55 23.62
CA ALA A 111 -32.19 26.85 24.84
C ALA A 111 -30.88 27.60 24.53
N LYS A 112 -30.58 28.68 25.25
CA LYS A 112 -29.31 29.41 25.11
C LYS A 112 -28.29 28.90 26.13
N ILE A 113 -27.51 27.90 25.74
CA ILE A 113 -26.51 27.27 26.59
C ILE A 113 -25.14 27.88 26.29
N GLN A 114 -24.46 28.37 27.33
CA GLN A 114 -23.13 28.97 27.26
C GLN A 114 -22.14 28.15 28.09
N LEU A 115 -21.01 27.79 27.48
CA LEU A 115 -19.90 27.14 28.20
C LEU A 115 -19.04 28.16 28.95
N VAL A 116 -18.70 27.82 30.19
CA VAL A 116 -17.78 28.58 31.04
C VAL A 116 -16.58 27.69 31.36
N ALA A 117 -15.50 27.88 30.60
CA ALA A 117 -14.26 27.13 30.78
C ALA A 117 -13.39 27.72 31.89
N GLY A 118 -12.85 26.87 32.76
CA GLY A 118 -11.89 27.24 33.82
C GLY A 118 -11.27 26.00 34.51
N PRO A 119 -10.41 26.18 35.53
CA PRO A 119 -9.81 25.09 36.27
C PRO A 119 -10.86 24.13 36.83
N TRP A 120 -10.75 22.84 36.53
CA TRP A 120 -11.86 21.89 36.73
C TRP A 120 -12.38 21.82 38.16
N LYS A 121 -11.48 21.78 39.15
CA LYS A 121 -11.85 21.76 40.57
C LYS A 121 -12.69 22.98 40.95
N GLU A 122 -12.26 24.18 40.58
CA GLU A 122 -13.00 25.42 40.87
C GLU A 122 -14.33 25.46 40.13
N THR A 123 -14.36 25.01 38.88
CA THR A 123 -15.58 24.94 38.07
C THR A 123 -16.63 24.01 38.70
N VAL A 124 -16.21 22.85 39.21
CA VAL A 124 -17.10 21.94 39.95
C VAL A 124 -17.63 22.59 41.23
N GLU A 125 -16.75 23.23 42.02
CA GLU A 125 -17.16 23.91 43.26
C GLU A 125 -18.15 25.06 43.00
N LYS A 126 -17.95 25.83 41.93
CA LYS A 126 -18.89 26.88 41.49
C LYS A 126 -20.26 26.30 41.12
N ALA A 127 -20.30 25.17 40.41
CA ALA A 127 -21.54 24.49 40.08
C ALA A 127 -22.24 23.91 41.33
N GLU A 128 -21.49 23.33 42.28
CA GLU A 128 -22.05 22.83 43.55
C GLU A 128 -22.62 23.98 44.40
N ARG A 129 -22.01 25.18 44.36
CA ARG A 129 -22.53 26.42 44.97
C ARG A 129 -23.62 27.14 44.16
N ARG A 130 -24.03 26.57 43.01
CA ARG A 130 -25.04 27.13 42.09
C ARG A 130 -24.66 28.48 41.48
N GLU A 131 -23.37 28.81 41.40
CA GLU A 131 -22.86 29.94 40.62
C GLU A 131 -22.86 29.63 39.11
N LEU A 132 -22.85 28.34 38.77
CA LEU A 132 -23.09 27.80 37.44
C LEU A 132 -24.37 26.94 37.45
N ASP A 133 -25.03 26.86 36.30
CA ASP A 133 -26.32 26.19 36.13
C ASP A 133 -26.16 24.67 35.88
N GLY A 134 -24.92 24.23 35.69
CA GLY A 134 -24.55 22.84 35.49
C GLY A 134 -23.10 22.66 35.07
N LEU A 135 -22.76 21.46 34.63
CA LEU A 135 -21.46 21.08 34.10
C LEU A 135 -21.63 20.28 32.80
N ALA A 136 -20.72 20.50 31.86
CA ALA A 136 -20.59 19.74 30.62
C ALA A 136 -19.48 18.68 30.76
N LEU A 137 -19.51 17.64 29.90
CA LEU A 137 -18.49 16.58 29.86
C LEU A 137 -18.24 15.92 31.22
N THR A 138 -19.32 15.61 31.93
CA THR A 138 -19.27 14.95 33.24
C THR A 138 -19.65 13.49 33.17
N VAL A 139 -19.28 12.69 34.18
CA VAL A 139 -19.74 11.30 34.33
C VAL A 139 -20.74 11.18 35.47
N THR A 140 -21.66 10.21 35.35
CA THR A 140 -22.56 9.84 36.44
C THR A 140 -21.73 9.27 37.60
N ASN A 141 -21.90 9.85 38.79
CA ASN A 141 -21.20 9.42 40.00
C ASN A 141 -22.16 9.59 41.18
N GLN A 142 -22.22 8.60 42.08
CA GLN A 142 -23.06 8.63 43.28
C GLN A 142 -22.83 9.89 44.13
N ASP A 143 -21.57 10.36 44.23
CA ASP A 143 -21.23 11.58 44.96
C ASP A 143 -21.81 12.85 44.29
N ARG A 144 -21.94 12.84 42.96
CA ARG A 144 -22.49 13.96 42.19
C ARG A 144 -24.01 13.90 42.09
N ALA A 145 -24.60 12.71 42.20
CA ALA A 145 -26.05 12.52 42.25
C ALA A 145 -26.68 13.18 43.48
N ALA A 146 -25.90 13.56 44.50
CA ALA A 146 -26.35 14.38 45.62
C ALA A 146 -26.65 15.85 45.21
N SER A 147 -25.92 16.39 44.23
CA SER A 147 -25.95 17.81 43.87
C SER A 147 -26.57 18.10 42.50
N PHE A 148 -26.57 17.13 41.57
CA PHE A 148 -26.99 17.32 40.19
C PHE A 148 -28.02 16.27 39.71
N LEU A 149 -28.72 16.62 38.63
CA LEU A 149 -29.42 15.70 37.74
C LEU A 149 -28.56 15.48 36.49
N PHE A 150 -28.80 14.40 35.75
CA PHE A 150 -27.98 14.01 34.60
C PHE A 150 -28.83 13.85 33.34
N SER A 151 -28.30 14.30 32.21
CA SER A 151 -28.85 13.97 30.88
C SER A 151 -28.67 12.49 30.54
N SER A 152 -29.22 12.08 29.39
CA SER A 152 -28.81 10.86 28.71
C SER A 152 -27.31 10.92 28.37
N VAL A 153 -26.70 9.74 28.30
CA VAL A 153 -25.31 9.59 27.87
C VAL A 153 -25.22 9.96 26.40
N TYR A 154 -24.33 10.89 26.06
CA TYR A 154 -24.15 11.36 24.68
C TYR A 154 -22.80 10.97 24.08
N LEU A 155 -21.85 10.53 24.91
CA LEU A 155 -20.57 10.00 24.48
C LEU A 155 -20.00 9.06 25.55
N THR A 156 -19.43 7.93 25.13
CA THR A 156 -18.76 6.99 26.05
C THR A 156 -17.26 6.95 25.72
N ASN A 157 -16.44 7.23 26.73
CA ASN A 157 -14.99 7.11 26.69
C ASN A 157 -14.50 6.04 27.67
N TYR A 158 -13.18 5.83 27.75
CA TYR A 158 -12.56 4.97 28.75
C TYR A 158 -11.40 5.67 29.47
N PRO A 159 -11.15 5.40 30.76
CA PRO A 159 -9.96 5.87 31.44
C PRO A 159 -8.73 5.18 30.87
N VAL A 160 -7.78 5.97 30.39
CA VAL A 160 -6.49 5.51 29.87
C VAL A 160 -5.39 5.91 30.84
N PHE A 161 -4.64 4.92 31.29
CA PHE A 161 -3.44 5.07 32.10
C PHE A 161 -2.27 5.27 31.14
N VAL A 162 -1.85 6.52 31.00
CA VAL A 162 -0.74 6.93 30.16
C VAL A 162 0.55 6.84 30.95
N VAL A 163 1.55 6.16 30.40
CA VAL A 163 2.88 5.98 30.99
C VAL A 163 3.92 6.63 30.09
N SER A 164 5.12 6.88 30.61
CA SER A 164 6.26 7.33 29.80
C SER A 164 6.64 6.22 28.84
N ASP A 165 7.03 6.57 27.62
CA ASP A 165 7.51 5.61 26.63
C ASP A 165 8.76 4.85 27.12
N ASP A 166 9.60 5.52 27.92
CA ASP A 166 10.80 4.94 28.57
C ASP A 166 10.46 3.89 29.65
N ASN A 167 9.20 3.84 30.11
CA ASN A 167 8.77 2.84 31.06
C ASN A 167 8.59 1.48 30.35
N ARG A 168 9.53 0.55 30.51
CA ARG A 168 9.48 -0.80 29.91
C ARG A 168 8.54 -1.78 30.64
N GLN A 169 7.88 -1.37 31.74
CA GLN A 169 6.96 -2.22 32.48
C GLN A 169 5.65 -2.43 31.70
N SER A 170 5.19 -3.68 31.60
CA SER A 170 3.86 -4.02 31.07
C SER A 170 2.81 -3.91 32.17
N PHE A 171 1.66 -3.32 31.85
CA PHE A 171 0.52 -3.17 32.75
C PHE A 171 -0.70 -3.83 32.10
N ASN A 172 -1.15 -4.95 32.65
CA ASN A 172 -2.26 -5.73 32.12
C ASN A 172 -3.54 -5.55 32.94
N SER A 173 -3.42 -4.99 34.15
CA SER A 173 -4.51 -4.79 35.10
C SER A 173 -4.32 -3.55 35.97
N LEU A 174 -5.38 -3.10 36.63
CA LEU A 174 -5.30 -2.06 37.66
C LEU A 174 -4.41 -2.47 38.85
N ASP A 175 -4.28 -3.77 39.13
CA ASP A 175 -3.43 -4.29 40.20
C ASP A 175 -1.94 -4.01 39.96
N ASP A 176 -1.51 -3.87 38.71
CA ASP A 176 -0.10 -3.61 38.35
C ASP A 176 0.37 -2.21 38.77
N PHE A 177 -0.57 -1.33 39.14
CA PHE A 177 -0.29 0.01 39.66
C PHE A 177 -0.17 0.07 41.19
N ARG A 178 -0.38 -1.04 41.92
CA ARG A 178 -0.23 -1.06 43.39
C ARG A 178 1.19 -0.65 43.80
N GLY A 179 1.29 0.23 44.80
CA GLY A 179 2.56 0.79 45.25
C GLY A 179 3.18 1.82 44.29
N LYS A 180 2.51 2.16 43.19
CA LYS A 180 2.96 3.18 42.22
C LYS A 180 2.27 4.52 42.46
N THR A 181 2.85 5.57 41.87
CA THR A 181 2.24 6.91 41.89
C THR A 181 1.46 7.13 40.61
N VAL A 182 0.17 7.49 40.72
CA VAL A 182 -0.70 7.78 39.59
C VAL A 182 -1.19 9.22 39.67
N ALA A 183 -0.90 10.02 38.65
CA ALA A 183 -1.34 11.40 38.55
C ALA A 183 -2.75 11.52 37.97
N ILE A 184 -3.60 12.35 38.57
CA ILE A 184 -4.98 12.58 38.11
C ILE A 184 -5.32 14.07 38.13
N LEU A 185 -6.31 14.46 37.33
CA LEU A 185 -6.89 15.80 37.39
C LEU A 185 -7.60 16.03 38.73
N ALA A 186 -7.23 17.10 39.44
CA ALA A 186 -7.80 17.48 40.71
C ALA A 186 -9.31 17.75 40.57
N GLY A 187 -10.09 17.23 41.51
CA GLY A 187 -11.56 17.34 41.48
C GLY A 187 -12.25 16.32 40.56
N ASN A 188 -11.51 15.47 39.85
CA ASN A 188 -12.08 14.33 39.15
C ASN A 188 -12.44 13.21 40.14
N LYS A 189 -13.66 13.29 40.70
CA LYS A 189 -14.19 12.32 41.68
C LYS A 189 -14.28 10.89 41.10
N PHE A 190 -14.43 10.74 39.78
CA PHE A 190 -14.47 9.41 39.16
C PHE A 190 -13.10 8.74 39.20
N TYR A 191 -12.02 9.41 38.78
CA TYR A 191 -10.66 8.84 38.87
C TYR A 191 -10.25 8.57 40.32
N ARG A 192 -10.62 9.44 41.25
CA ARG A 192 -10.38 9.21 42.68
C ARG A 192 -11.15 7.99 43.20
N SER A 193 -12.41 7.82 42.80
CA SER A 193 -13.22 6.65 43.17
C SER A 193 -12.65 5.37 42.57
N LEU A 194 -12.24 5.40 41.29
CA LEU A 194 -11.58 4.29 40.60
C LEU A 194 -10.33 3.80 41.36
N LEU A 195 -9.48 4.73 41.80
CA LEU A 195 -8.25 4.40 42.52
C LEU A 195 -8.48 4.08 44.01
N SER A 196 -9.61 4.48 44.60
CA SER A 196 -9.90 4.22 46.02
C SER A 196 -10.06 2.72 46.36
N ALA A 197 -10.37 1.89 45.36
CA ALA A 197 -10.38 0.44 45.50
C ALA A 197 -8.98 -0.17 45.67
N TYR A 198 -7.92 0.61 45.43
CA TYR A 198 -6.52 0.22 45.49
C TYR A 198 -5.73 1.19 46.38
N PRO A 199 -5.85 1.07 47.72
CA PRO A 199 -5.29 2.05 48.67
C PRO A 199 -3.76 2.11 48.64
N GLU A 200 -3.08 1.12 48.05
CA GLU A 200 -1.62 1.15 47.87
C GLU A 200 -1.17 2.06 46.71
N ILE A 201 -2.09 2.56 45.88
CA ILE A 201 -1.76 3.51 44.81
C ILE A 201 -1.64 4.91 45.41
N THR A 202 -0.48 5.54 45.22
CA THR A 202 -0.28 6.93 45.63
C THR A 202 -0.88 7.88 44.60
N VAL A 203 -1.95 8.59 44.94
CA VAL A 203 -2.64 9.50 44.02
C VAL A 203 -2.00 10.90 44.06
N LEU A 204 -1.56 11.41 42.91
CA LEU A 204 -1.00 12.75 42.76
C LEU A 204 -1.98 13.66 42.00
N GLU A 205 -2.68 14.54 42.70
CA GLU A 205 -3.64 15.45 42.05
C GLU A 205 -2.97 16.68 41.44
N LYS A 206 -3.31 16.99 40.18
CA LYS A 206 -2.81 18.14 39.42
C LYS A 206 -3.91 19.05 38.91
N THR A 207 -3.61 20.32 38.67
CA THR A 207 -4.64 21.32 38.32
C THR A 207 -5.10 21.22 36.86
N SER A 208 -4.29 20.59 35.99
CA SER A 208 -4.58 20.37 34.58
C SER A 208 -4.16 18.95 34.15
N GLU A 209 -4.77 18.40 33.10
CA GLU A 209 -4.39 17.08 32.57
C GLU A 209 -3.01 17.13 31.92
N THR A 210 -2.69 18.27 31.29
CA THR A 210 -1.36 18.55 30.77
C THR A 210 -0.28 18.48 31.87
N GLU A 211 -0.55 18.98 33.08
CA GLU A 211 0.38 18.88 34.20
C GLU A 211 0.44 17.45 34.77
N ALA A 212 -0.68 16.72 34.82
CA ALA A 212 -0.70 15.31 35.22
C ALA A 212 0.19 14.45 34.30
N LEU A 213 0.05 14.62 32.97
CA LEU A 213 0.90 13.96 31.98
C LEU A 213 2.36 14.38 32.10
N ARG A 214 2.63 15.64 32.46
CA ARG A 214 4.00 16.11 32.70
C ARG A 214 4.66 15.40 33.89
N MET A 215 3.92 15.06 34.94
CA MET A 215 4.49 14.29 36.06
C MET A 215 4.99 12.92 35.61
N VAL A 216 4.37 12.32 34.60
CA VAL A 216 4.81 11.05 34.03
C VAL A 216 6.12 11.22 33.26
N MET A 217 6.20 12.23 32.40
CA MET A 217 7.41 12.54 31.64
C MET A 217 8.59 12.95 32.52
N GLU A 218 8.33 13.62 33.65
CA GLU A 218 9.35 13.99 34.63
C GLU A 218 9.74 12.83 35.57
N GLY A 219 9.16 11.63 35.40
CA GLY A 219 9.40 10.47 36.26
C GLY A 219 8.84 10.60 37.69
N LYS A 220 8.02 11.63 37.97
CA LYS A 220 7.40 11.89 39.28
C LYS A 220 6.11 11.10 39.50
N ALA A 221 5.51 10.58 38.44
CA ALA A 221 4.40 9.64 38.49
C ALA A 221 4.66 8.48 37.52
N THR A 222 4.22 7.28 37.87
CA THR A 222 4.33 6.10 37.00
C THR A 222 3.32 6.17 35.85
N ALA A 223 2.12 6.70 36.11
CA ALA A 223 1.09 6.88 35.11
C ALA A 223 0.26 8.15 35.38
N ALA A 224 -0.44 8.64 34.36
CA ALA A 224 -1.48 9.65 34.48
C ALA A 224 -2.78 9.12 33.85
N ILE A 225 -3.93 9.48 34.41
CA ILE A 225 -5.24 9.07 33.89
C ILE A 225 -5.85 10.18 33.05
N ILE A 226 -6.19 9.88 31.79
CA ILE A 226 -6.93 10.76 30.87
C ILE A 226 -8.08 9.98 30.20
N ALA A 227 -8.97 10.68 29.49
CA ALA A 227 -9.96 10.01 28.66
C ALA A 227 -9.34 9.49 27.36
N SER A 228 -9.81 8.33 26.87
CA SER A 228 -9.29 7.65 25.67
C SER A 228 -9.23 8.52 24.42
N THR A 229 -10.26 9.35 24.20
CA THR A 229 -10.36 10.27 23.05
C THR A 229 -9.41 11.45 23.11
N MET A 230 -8.83 11.74 24.28
CA MET A 230 -7.83 12.81 24.43
C MET A 230 -6.41 12.32 24.15
N TYR A 231 -6.19 11.00 24.12
CA TYR A 231 -4.85 10.42 23.97
C TYR A 231 -4.15 10.88 22.69
N GLU A 232 -4.82 10.84 21.54
CA GLU A 232 -4.22 11.21 20.24
C GLU A 232 -3.74 12.66 20.18
N ASP A 233 -4.48 13.58 20.80
CA ASP A 233 -4.10 14.99 20.84
C ASP A 233 -2.84 15.18 21.71
N TYR A 234 -2.82 14.56 22.90
CA TYR A 234 -1.67 14.60 23.78
C TYR A 234 -0.45 13.86 23.21
N PHE A 235 -0.65 12.73 22.54
CA PHE A 235 0.41 11.97 21.88
C PHE A 235 1.13 12.81 20.82
N LYS A 236 0.37 13.58 20.02
CA LYS A 236 0.92 14.56 19.07
C LYS A 236 1.63 15.71 19.78
N LYS A 237 1.03 16.27 20.83
CA LYS A 237 1.57 17.41 21.59
C LYS A 237 2.89 17.09 22.29
N PHE A 238 3.07 15.85 22.75
CA PHE A 238 4.26 15.40 23.49
C PHE A 238 5.23 14.56 22.64
N ALA A 239 5.12 14.61 21.31
CA ALA A 239 6.09 14.05 20.37
C ALA A 239 6.49 12.58 20.63
N ARG A 240 5.51 11.73 20.98
CA ARG A 240 5.69 10.28 21.26
C ARG A 240 6.46 9.90 22.53
N THR A 241 6.64 10.81 23.49
CA THR A 241 7.28 10.51 24.79
C THR A 241 6.37 9.80 25.81
N ILE A 242 5.11 9.59 25.43
CA ILE A 242 4.08 8.94 26.23
C ILE A 242 3.44 7.81 25.42
N ARG A 243 3.02 6.75 26.10
CA ARG A 243 2.29 5.62 25.51
C ARG A 243 1.12 5.19 26.38
N ILE A 244 0.19 4.43 25.81
CA ILE A 244 -0.85 3.76 26.59
C ILE A 244 -0.19 2.64 27.41
N GLY A 245 -0.31 2.73 28.72
CA GLY A 245 0.09 1.68 29.65
C GLY A 245 -1.03 0.67 29.87
N TYR A 246 -2.25 1.16 30.14
CA TYR A 246 -3.42 0.34 30.42
C TYR A 246 -4.72 1.11 30.10
N VAL A 247 -5.78 0.40 29.73
CA VAL A 247 -7.12 0.98 29.49
C VAL A 247 -8.14 0.27 30.38
N ALA A 248 -8.85 1.02 31.21
CA ALA A 248 -9.89 0.47 32.09
C ALA A 248 -11.22 0.32 31.34
N THR A 249 -11.30 -0.66 30.44
CA THR A 249 -12.47 -0.89 29.58
C THR A 249 -13.73 -1.32 30.35
N ASP A 250 -13.57 -1.89 31.53
CA ASP A 250 -14.65 -2.28 32.46
C ASP A 250 -15.25 -1.09 33.23
N LYS A 251 -14.68 0.12 33.08
CA LYS A 251 -15.07 1.35 33.79
C LYS A 251 -15.34 2.49 32.80
N PRO A 252 -16.37 2.39 31.94
CA PRO A 252 -16.64 3.40 30.93
C PRO A 252 -16.94 4.78 31.53
N LEU A 253 -16.39 5.81 30.90
CA LEU A 253 -16.67 7.22 31.14
C LEU A 253 -17.89 7.62 30.30
N ASN A 254 -19.07 7.34 30.81
CA ASN A 254 -20.33 7.73 30.18
C ASN A 254 -20.59 9.23 30.40
N LEU A 255 -20.30 10.03 29.38
CA LEU A 255 -20.41 11.48 29.42
C LEU A 255 -21.87 11.93 29.33
N VAL A 256 -22.23 12.79 30.29
CA VAL A 256 -23.54 13.40 30.51
C VAL A 256 -23.38 14.88 30.84
N TYR A 257 -24.43 15.65 30.59
CA TYR A 257 -24.58 16.99 31.15
C TYR A 257 -25.14 16.88 32.56
N SER A 258 -24.49 17.54 33.51
CA SER A 258 -24.98 17.66 34.89
C SER A 258 -25.73 18.98 35.03
N THR A 259 -26.97 18.97 35.52
CA THR A 259 -27.76 20.18 35.75
C THR A 259 -28.20 20.27 37.21
N ARG A 260 -28.64 21.44 37.65
CA ARG A 260 -29.14 21.62 39.01
C ARG A 260 -30.37 20.75 39.30
N LYS A 261 -30.46 20.24 40.52
CA LYS A 261 -31.60 19.43 40.99
C LYS A 261 -32.96 20.12 40.98
N ASP A 262 -32.96 21.43 41.14
CA ASP A 262 -34.19 22.22 41.07
C ASP A 262 -34.61 22.57 39.64
N TRP A 263 -33.85 22.15 38.62
CA TRP A 263 -34.13 22.37 37.19
C TRP A 263 -34.31 21.05 36.42
N PRO A 264 -35.31 20.21 36.75
CA PRO A 264 -35.59 18.98 36.02
C PRO A 264 -35.93 19.25 34.55
N GLU A 265 -36.58 20.37 34.22
CA GLU A 265 -36.94 20.77 32.85
C GLU A 265 -35.70 20.94 31.97
N LEU A 266 -34.57 21.41 32.51
CA LEU A 266 -33.34 21.55 31.73
C LEU A 266 -32.81 20.18 31.27
N VAL A 267 -32.94 19.14 32.09
CA VAL A 267 -32.54 17.77 31.73
C VAL A 267 -33.40 17.26 30.58
N THR A 268 -34.72 17.47 30.66
CA THR A 268 -35.64 17.01 29.61
C THR A 268 -35.36 17.74 28.30
N ILE A 269 -35.10 19.04 28.34
CA ILE A 269 -34.76 19.88 27.19
C ILE A 269 -33.46 19.40 26.54
N ILE A 270 -32.40 19.16 27.33
CA ILE A 270 -31.13 18.65 26.80
C ILE A 270 -31.31 17.26 26.17
N ASN A 271 -32.02 16.35 26.82
CA ASN A 271 -32.29 15.00 26.28
C ASN A 271 -33.09 15.06 24.97
N LYS A 272 -34.08 15.95 24.89
CA LYS A 272 -34.85 16.22 23.68
C LYS A 272 -33.98 16.77 22.56
N GLY A 273 -33.04 17.67 22.86
CA GLY A 273 -32.08 18.18 21.89
C GLY A 273 -31.09 17.13 21.42
N LEU A 274 -30.60 16.27 22.32
CA LEU A 274 -29.73 15.14 21.99
C LEU A 274 -30.45 14.12 21.08
N ALA A 275 -31.69 13.74 21.43
CA ALA A 275 -32.49 12.79 20.65
C ALA A 275 -32.90 13.33 19.26
N ALA A 276 -32.96 14.65 19.10
CA ALA A 276 -33.31 15.28 17.83
C ALA A 276 -32.12 15.43 16.87
N LEU A 277 -30.89 15.17 17.34
CA LEU A 277 -29.70 15.26 16.52
C LEU A 277 -29.58 14.01 15.63
N PRO A 278 -29.59 14.13 14.29
CA PRO A 278 -29.42 12.98 13.41
C PRO A 278 -28.05 12.32 13.63
N VAL A 279 -28.01 10.99 13.58
CA VAL A 279 -26.77 10.20 13.75
C VAL A 279 -25.68 10.66 12.77
N ASP A 280 -26.03 10.91 11.51
CA ASP A 280 -25.08 11.41 10.51
C ASP A 280 -24.51 12.80 10.86
N GLU A 281 -25.29 13.65 11.51
CA GLU A 281 -24.85 14.98 11.92
C GLU A 281 -23.94 14.89 13.15
N PHE A 282 -24.28 14.05 14.13
CA PHE A 282 -23.40 13.74 15.25
C PHE A 282 -22.07 13.16 14.76
N ASN A 283 -22.09 12.20 13.84
CA ASN A 283 -20.90 11.58 13.26
C ASN A 283 -20.04 12.61 12.49
N LYS A 284 -20.66 13.58 11.81
CA LYS A 284 -19.93 14.69 11.15
C LYS A 284 -19.23 15.59 12.16
N ILE A 285 -19.90 15.96 13.25
CA ILE A 285 -19.29 16.78 14.31
C ILE A 285 -18.16 15.99 14.98
N TYR A 286 -18.38 14.72 15.30
CA TYR A 286 -17.37 13.87 15.92
C TYR A 286 -16.14 13.67 15.02
N SER A 287 -16.34 13.24 13.77
CA SER A 287 -15.24 13.00 12.82
C SER A 287 -14.43 14.26 12.51
N ARG A 288 -15.06 15.45 12.52
CA ARG A 288 -14.36 16.72 12.39
C ARG A 288 -13.32 16.95 13.48
N TRP A 289 -13.63 16.62 14.73
CA TRP A 289 -12.78 16.92 15.89
C TRP A 289 -11.83 15.78 16.27
N PHE A 290 -12.23 14.52 16.03
CA PHE A 290 -11.44 13.35 16.41
C PHE A 290 -10.76 12.63 15.24
N GLY A 291 -11.10 12.94 13.98
CA GLY A 291 -10.49 12.33 12.79
C GLY A 291 -10.85 10.86 12.56
N MET A 292 -11.80 10.33 13.32
CA MET A 292 -12.31 8.95 13.27
C MET A 292 -13.84 8.96 13.45
N GLN A 293 -14.52 7.86 13.11
CA GLN A 293 -15.95 7.70 13.45
C GLN A 293 -16.12 7.53 14.97
N PRO A 294 -17.22 8.02 15.56
CA PRO A 294 -17.49 7.77 16.97
C PRO A 294 -17.65 6.28 17.23
N PRO A 295 -17.17 5.77 18.38
CA PRO A 295 -17.66 4.48 18.87
C PRO A 295 -19.19 4.59 18.97
N ILE A 296 -19.91 3.66 18.37
CA ILE A 296 -21.37 3.72 18.25
C ILE A 296 -21.96 3.82 19.66
N VAL A 297 -22.53 4.99 20.01
CA VAL A 297 -23.19 5.24 21.28
C VAL A 297 -24.56 4.56 21.24
N GLY A 298 -24.60 3.32 21.71
CA GLY A 298 -25.83 2.60 22.00
C GLY A 298 -26.26 2.86 23.44
N GLU A 299 -27.51 3.27 23.60
CA GLU A 299 -28.20 3.59 24.84
C GLU A 299 -28.02 2.54 25.95
N THR A 300 -27.94 3.02 27.20
CA THR A 300 -28.31 2.38 28.48
C THR A 300 -28.18 0.86 28.64
N SER A 301 -27.53 0.44 29.72
CA SER A 301 -27.66 -0.87 30.36
C SER A 301 -29.10 -1.14 30.86
N ASN A 302 -30.08 -1.14 29.98
CA ASN A 302 -31.43 -1.59 30.29
C ASN A 302 -31.37 -3.11 30.41
N LYS A 303 -31.80 -3.63 31.57
CA LYS A 303 -32.27 -5.01 31.61
C LYS A 303 -33.34 -5.16 30.52
N PRO A 304 -33.38 -6.30 29.80
CA PRO A 304 -34.36 -6.48 28.74
C PRO A 304 -35.78 -6.36 29.31
N ASP A 305 -36.64 -5.56 28.68
CA ASP A 305 -38.03 -5.40 29.13
C ASP A 305 -38.91 -6.55 28.61
N PHE A 306 -39.14 -7.53 29.47
CA PHE A 306 -39.90 -8.73 29.13
C PHE A 306 -41.41 -8.55 29.35
N SER A 307 -42.21 -9.00 28.38
CA SER A 307 -43.67 -9.04 28.50
C SER A 307 -44.12 -10.05 29.57
N ALA A 308 -45.37 -9.98 30.03
CA ALA A 308 -45.89 -10.91 31.05
C ALA A 308 -45.77 -12.39 30.62
N ALA A 309 -45.93 -12.69 29.33
CA ALA A 309 -45.77 -14.03 28.78
C ALA A 309 -44.29 -14.50 28.81
N GLU A 310 -43.36 -13.61 28.45
CA GLU A 310 -41.92 -13.87 28.47
C GLU A 310 -41.41 -14.06 29.91
N GLN A 311 -41.90 -13.25 30.86
CA GLN A 311 -41.59 -13.42 32.28
C GLN A 311 -42.13 -14.75 32.84
N ALA A 312 -43.34 -15.16 32.44
CA ALA A 312 -43.91 -16.44 32.82
C ALA A 312 -43.12 -17.63 32.22
N TRP A 313 -42.58 -17.47 31.01
CA TRP A 313 -41.69 -18.46 30.40
C TRP A 313 -40.35 -18.57 31.17
N LEU A 314 -39.73 -17.43 31.52
CA LEU A 314 -38.48 -17.40 32.31
C LEU A 314 -38.67 -17.99 33.71
N ALA A 315 -39.83 -17.77 34.33
CA ALA A 315 -40.15 -18.30 35.65
C ALA A 315 -40.19 -19.84 35.71
N GLN A 316 -40.40 -20.52 34.57
CA GLN A 316 -40.40 -21.98 34.47
C GLN A 316 -38.99 -22.59 34.52
N LYS A 317 -37.93 -21.77 34.42
CA LYS A 317 -36.52 -22.18 34.55
C LYS A 317 -36.12 -23.33 33.63
N HIS A 318 -36.56 -23.26 32.36
CA HIS A 318 -36.15 -24.19 31.32
C HIS A 318 -34.63 -24.31 31.21
N VAL A 319 -34.16 -25.51 30.87
CA VAL A 319 -32.80 -25.72 30.35
C VAL A 319 -32.92 -25.80 28.84
N VAL A 320 -32.37 -24.81 28.15
CA VAL A 320 -32.47 -24.66 26.69
C VAL A 320 -31.36 -25.45 26.02
N ARG A 321 -31.72 -26.47 25.23
CA ARG A 321 -30.75 -27.32 24.52
C ARG A 321 -30.36 -26.68 23.19
N VAL A 322 -29.08 -26.41 23.00
CA VAL A 322 -28.55 -25.76 21.80
C VAL A 322 -27.74 -26.78 21.01
N HIS A 323 -28.05 -26.97 19.74
CA HIS A 323 -27.23 -27.80 18.84
C HIS A 323 -25.85 -27.17 18.64
N ILE A 324 -24.78 -27.97 18.72
CA ILE A 324 -23.41 -27.55 18.35
C ILE A 324 -22.78 -28.55 17.40
N GLY A 325 -22.56 -28.12 16.17
CA GLY A 325 -21.75 -28.82 15.16
C GLY A 325 -20.33 -28.26 15.06
N ASN A 326 -19.71 -28.37 13.89
CA ASN A 326 -18.41 -27.77 13.58
C ASN A 326 -18.57 -26.76 12.43
N TYR A 327 -18.92 -25.52 12.77
CA TYR A 327 -19.14 -24.41 11.83
C TYR A 327 -18.40 -23.15 12.31
N MET A 328 -17.07 -23.16 12.20
CA MET A 328 -16.23 -22.04 12.64
C MET A 328 -16.32 -20.85 11.66
N PRO A 329 -16.24 -19.60 12.14
CA PRO A 329 -16.03 -19.18 13.53
C PRO A 329 -17.32 -19.12 14.39
N TYR A 330 -18.49 -19.46 13.86
CA TYR A 330 -19.77 -19.31 14.56
C TYR A 330 -19.91 -20.24 15.76
N TYR A 331 -19.64 -21.53 15.60
CA TYR A 331 -19.63 -22.50 16.69
C TYR A 331 -18.80 -23.73 16.34
N SER A 332 -18.12 -24.31 17.32
CA SER A 332 -17.49 -25.62 17.25
C SER A 332 -17.51 -26.32 18.60
N PHE A 333 -17.37 -27.63 18.56
CA PHE A 333 -17.05 -28.44 19.73
C PHE A 333 -15.83 -29.32 19.44
N THR A 334 -14.89 -29.37 20.38
CA THR A 334 -13.80 -30.36 20.38
C THR A 334 -13.64 -30.91 21.80
N ALA A 335 -13.32 -32.20 21.92
CA ALA A 335 -13.15 -32.84 23.23
C ALA A 335 -12.10 -32.15 24.13
N GLU A 336 -11.09 -31.53 23.52
CA GLU A 336 -10.00 -30.85 24.22
C GLU A 336 -10.34 -29.40 24.65
N LYS A 337 -11.10 -28.66 23.84
CA LYS A 337 -11.33 -27.21 24.03
C LYS A 337 -12.76 -26.83 24.38
N GLY A 338 -13.67 -27.81 24.47
CA GLY A 338 -15.09 -27.58 24.78
C GLY A 338 -15.85 -26.90 23.64
N VAL A 339 -17.04 -26.39 23.98
CA VAL A 339 -17.90 -25.61 23.08
C VAL A 339 -17.41 -24.17 22.99
N ARG A 340 -17.35 -23.62 21.77
CA ARG A 340 -16.81 -22.28 21.55
C ARG A 340 -17.24 -21.71 20.19
N GLY A 341 -17.21 -20.39 20.05
CA GLY A 341 -17.49 -19.69 18.79
C GLY A 341 -18.33 -18.43 19.03
N ILE A 342 -18.52 -17.63 17.98
CA ILE A 342 -19.24 -16.36 18.04
C ILE A 342 -20.66 -16.58 18.59
N SER A 343 -21.42 -17.51 18.02
CA SER A 343 -22.81 -17.80 18.42
C SER A 343 -22.90 -18.34 19.84
N VAL A 344 -21.87 -19.08 20.29
CA VAL A 344 -21.77 -19.58 21.67
C VAL A 344 -21.58 -18.41 22.64
N ASP A 345 -20.69 -17.48 22.33
CA ASP A 345 -20.44 -16.29 23.15
C ASP A 345 -21.69 -15.40 23.25
N TYR A 346 -22.39 -15.18 22.13
CA TYR A 346 -23.69 -14.48 22.14
C TYR A 346 -24.72 -15.18 23.03
N LEU A 347 -24.92 -16.49 22.82
CA LEU A 347 -25.93 -17.26 23.55
C LEU A 347 -25.66 -17.33 25.05
N ASN A 348 -24.40 -17.51 25.46
CA ASN A 348 -24.02 -17.51 26.88
C ASN A 348 -24.35 -16.16 27.54
N MET A 349 -23.99 -15.05 26.88
CA MET A 349 -24.27 -13.72 27.41
C MET A 349 -25.77 -13.40 27.41
N VAL A 350 -26.53 -13.89 26.42
CA VAL A 350 -28.00 -13.78 26.41
C VAL A 350 -28.59 -14.57 27.58
N ALA A 351 -28.17 -15.81 27.79
CA ALA A 351 -28.67 -16.65 28.88
C ALA A 351 -28.37 -16.05 30.25
N GLU A 352 -27.18 -15.47 30.43
CA GLU A 352 -26.79 -14.78 31.65
C GLU A 352 -27.69 -13.56 31.93
N ARG A 353 -27.95 -12.70 30.93
CA ARG A 353 -28.77 -11.49 31.10
C ARG A 353 -30.26 -11.77 31.22
N ALA A 354 -30.77 -12.73 30.46
CA ALA A 354 -32.17 -13.12 30.46
C ALA A 354 -32.53 -14.04 31.64
N GLY A 355 -31.53 -14.74 32.21
CA GLY A 355 -31.70 -15.57 33.39
C GLY A 355 -32.23 -16.98 33.11
N PHE A 356 -31.79 -17.63 32.02
CA PHE A 356 -32.08 -19.05 31.74
C PHE A 356 -30.80 -19.87 31.61
N LYS A 357 -30.91 -21.20 31.61
CA LYS A 357 -29.76 -22.12 31.50
C LYS A 357 -29.66 -22.69 30.09
N ILE A 358 -28.44 -22.86 29.60
CA ILE A 358 -28.15 -23.52 28.32
C ILE A 358 -27.48 -24.87 28.57
N ASP A 359 -27.86 -25.86 27.77
CA ASP A 359 -27.13 -27.11 27.60
C ASP A 359 -26.72 -27.24 26.13
N TYR A 360 -25.43 -27.38 25.85
CA TYR A 360 -24.92 -27.50 24.49
C TYR A 360 -24.78 -28.97 24.11
N VAL A 361 -25.43 -29.39 23.03
CA VAL A 361 -25.54 -30.79 22.62
C VAL A 361 -24.73 -31.03 21.34
N PRO A 362 -23.50 -31.58 21.44
CA PRO A 362 -22.68 -31.92 20.28
C PRO A 362 -23.03 -33.29 19.68
N GLY A 363 -22.43 -33.62 18.53
CA GLY A 363 -22.44 -34.98 17.97
C GLY A 363 -23.49 -35.27 16.90
N TYR A 364 -24.18 -34.25 16.40
CA TYR A 364 -25.20 -34.36 15.36
C TYR A 364 -24.82 -33.53 14.12
N THR A 365 -25.07 -34.07 12.93
CA THR A 365 -24.93 -33.31 11.68
C THR A 365 -26.01 -32.24 11.57
N TRP A 366 -25.80 -31.24 10.72
CA TRP A 366 -26.78 -30.18 10.48
C TRP A 366 -28.14 -30.72 10.03
N SER A 367 -28.16 -31.70 9.12
CA SER A 367 -29.38 -32.33 8.63
C SER A 367 -30.12 -33.11 9.71
N GLN A 368 -29.39 -33.77 10.63
CA GLN A 368 -29.99 -34.43 11.80
C GLN A 368 -30.59 -33.40 12.76
N ALA A 369 -29.88 -32.30 13.00
CA ALA A 369 -30.36 -31.22 13.88
C ALA A 369 -31.65 -30.57 13.34
N LEU A 370 -31.75 -30.33 12.02
CA LEU A 370 -32.97 -29.82 11.38
C LEU A 370 -34.16 -30.79 11.48
N GLN A 371 -33.93 -32.10 11.36
CA GLN A 371 -34.99 -33.10 11.51
C GLN A 371 -35.45 -33.21 12.97
N ASP A 372 -34.52 -33.25 13.92
CA ASP A 372 -34.80 -33.39 15.34
C ASP A 372 -35.54 -32.17 15.90
N ILE A 373 -35.09 -30.95 15.56
CA ILE A 373 -35.77 -29.73 16.02
C ILE A 373 -37.18 -29.61 15.44
N ARG A 374 -37.44 -30.12 14.23
CA ARG A 374 -38.79 -30.16 13.62
C ARG A 374 -39.74 -31.09 14.36
N GLN A 375 -39.21 -32.12 15.02
CA GLN A 375 -39.96 -33.03 15.89
C GLN A 375 -39.95 -32.58 17.36
N HIS A 376 -39.37 -31.42 17.66
CA HIS A 376 -39.22 -30.86 19.00
C HIS A 376 -38.43 -31.80 19.94
N HIS A 377 -37.54 -32.61 19.36
CA HIS A 377 -36.69 -33.57 20.05
C HIS A 377 -35.24 -33.05 20.13
N ASN A 378 -34.56 -33.37 21.24
CA ASN A 378 -33.13 -33.13 21.51
C ASN A 378 -32.61 -31.67 21.49
N PHE A 379 -33.18 -30.77 20.70
CA PHE A 379 -32.74 -29.37 20.55
C PHE A 379 -33.91 -28.41 20.66
N ASP A 380 -33.63 -27.25 21.22
CA ASP A 380 -34.56 -26.14 21.34
C ASP A 380 -34.10 -24.92 20.52
N ILE A 381 -32.78 -24.80 20.24
CA ILE A 381 -32.16 -23.74 19.43
C ILE A 381 -31.14 -24.30 18.43
N LEU A 382 -31.18 -23.78 17.20
CA LEU A 382 -30.06 -23.77 16.25
C LEU A 382 -29.36 -22.39 16.29
N PRO A 383 -28.08 -22.33 16.66
CA PRO A 383 -27.42 -21.08 17.05
C PRO A 383 -27.03 -20.16 15.88
N ALA A 384 -26.84 -20.71 14.68
CA ALA A 384 -26.66 -19.92 13.46
C ALA A 384 -27.37 -20.64 12.31
N ALA A 385 -28.48 -20.08 11.87
CA ALA A 385 -29.32 -20.61 10.82
C ALA A 385 -29.69 -19.50 9.83
N TYR A 386 -29.53 -19.80 8.54
CA TYR A 386 -30.03 -18.94 7.48
C TYR A 386 -31.55 -19.03 7.39
N ILE A 387 -32.22 -17.88 7.32
CA ILE A 387 -33.69 -17.78 7.24
C ILE A 387 -34.13 -18.17 5.83
N THR A 388 -34.96 -19.21 5.72
CA THR A 388 -35.58 -19.60 4.44
C THR A 388 -37.10 -19.71 4.61
N PRO A 389 -37.89 -19.46 3.54
CA PRO A 389 -39.35 -19.60 3.60
C PRO A 389 -39.79 -20.97 4.14
N GLU A 390 -39.15 -22.05 3.67
CA GLU A 390 -39.42 -23.42 4.14
C GLU A 390 -39.21 -23.59 5.65
N ARG A 391 -38.11 -23.05 6.20
CA ARG A 391 -37.79 -23.19 7.62
C ARG A 391 -38.74 -22.39 8.51
N THR A 392 -39.25 -21.25 8.03
CA THR A 392 -40.20 -20.44 8.79
C THR A 392 -41.55 -21.12 9.03
N GLU A 393 -41.86 -22.20 8.31
CA GLU A 393 -43.08 -22.99 8.54
C GLU A 393 -43.05 -23.77 9.87
N TYR A 394 -41.86 -24.16 10.35
CA TYR A 394 -41.71 -25.01 11.54
C TYR A 394 -40.70 -24.48 12.58
N LEU A 395 -40.05 -23.35 12.31
CA LEU A 395 -39.13 -22.66 13.23
C LEU A 395 -39.54 -21.20 13.41
N THR A 396 -39.34 -20.69 14.62
CA THR A 396 -39.39 -19.26 14.93
C THR A 396 -37.97 -18.71 14.94
N PHE A 397 -37.70 -17.68 14.14
CA PHE A 397 -36.38 -17.05 14.08
C PHE A 397 -36.31 -15.80 14.94
N THR A 398 -35.13 -15.54 15.51
CA THR A 398 -34.77 -14.21 16.02
C THR A 398 -34.52 -13.24 14.85
N ASN A 399 -34.30 -11.97 15.16
CA ASN A 399 -33.65 -11.07 14.22
C ASN A 399 -32.24 -11.57 13.88
N GLU A 400 -31.76 -11.17 12.70
CA GLU A 400 -30.39 -11.42 12.27
C GLU A 400 -29.41 -10.71 13.22
N TYR A 401 -28.49 -11.45 13.82
CA TYR A 401 -27.55 -10.90 14.81
C TYR A 401 -26.09 -10.91 14.33
N LEU A 402 -25.80 -11.64 13.25
CA LEU A 402 -24.51 -11.61 12.56
C LEU A 402 -24.73 -11.42 11.06
N LYS A 403 -23.93 -10.55 10.45
CA LYS A 403 -23.94 -10.30 9.01
C LYS A 403 -22.53 -10.47 8.47
N SER A 404 -22.38 -11.34 7.48
CA SER A 404 -21.11 -11.49 6.76
C SER A 404 -21.35 -11.42 5.26
N PRO A 405 -20.68 -10.53 4.51
CA PRO A 405 -20.81 -10.51 3.06
C PRO A 405 -20.41 -11.86 2.46
N SER A 406 -21.17 -12.34 1.46
CA SER A 406 -20.72 -13.42 0.59
C SER A 406 -19.79 -12.82 -0.46
N VAL A 407 -18.62 -13.43 -0.66
CA VAL A 407 -17.60 -12.93 -1.59
C VAL A 407 -17.03 -14.06 -2.44
N ILE A 408 -16.37 -13.68 -3.52
CA ILE A 408 -15.62 -14.57 -4.41
C ILE A 408 -14.18 -14.56 -3.96
N PHE A 409 -13.64 -15.73 -3.61
CA PHE A 409 -12.24 -15.95 -3.34
C PHE A 409 -11.56 -16.56 -4.57
N THR A 410 -10.34 -16.12 -4.85
CA THR A 410 -9.46 -16.69 -5.88
C THR A 410 -8.06 -16.87 -5.30
N ARG A 411 -7.14 -17.46 -6.08
CA ARG A 411 -5.72 -17.47 -5.73
C ARG A 411 -5.05 -16.16 -6.12
N ASN A 412 -3.99 -15.79 -5.41
CA ASN A 412 -3.21 -14.57 -5.69
C ASN A 412 -2.55 -14.56 -7.08
N ASP A 413 -2.41 -15.73 -7.71
CA ASP A 413 -1.85 -15.94 -9.05
C ASP A 413 -2.91 -16.08 -10.16
N SER A 414 -4.20 -15.91 -9.81
CA SER A 414 -5.32 -16.00 -10.74
C SER A 414 -5.46 -14.74 -11.61
N LEU A 415 -6.09 -14.89 -12.78
CA LEU A 415 -6.52 -13.76 -13.61
C LEU A 415 -7.53 -12.90 -12.83
N PHE A 416 -7.50 -11.58 -13.07
CA PHE A 416 -8.38 -10.63 -12.41
C PHE A 416 -9.87 -10.99 -12.61
N VAL A 417 -10.61 -11.09 -11.50
CA VAL A 417 -12.06 -11.39 -11.46
C VAL A 417 -12.74 -10.22 -10.74
N ASP A 418 -13.58 -9.46 -11.47
CA ASP A 418 -14.31 -8.30 -10.93
C ASP A 418 -15.75 -8.67 -10.56
N SER A 419 -16.29 -9.70 -11.22
CA SER A 419 -17.67 -10.15 -11.00
C SER A 419 -17.83 -11.64 -11.26
N ILE A 420 -18.98 -12.20 -10.85
CA ILE A 420 -19.33 -13.60 -11.14
C ILE A 420 -19.43 -13.91 -12.65
N ALA A 421 -19.61 -12.90 -13.50
CA ALA A 421 -19.67 -13.09 -14.96
C ALA A 421 -18.32 -13.53 -15.52
N ASP A 422 -17.21 -13.12 -14.89
CA ASP A 422 -15.85 -13.48 -15.29
C ASP A 422 -15.52 -14.95 -14.97
N LEU A 423 -16.39 -15.63 -14.20
CA LEU A 423 -16.27 -17.05 -13.84
C LEU A 423 -16.98 -17.98 -14.85
N ALA A 424 -17.49 -17.46 -15.97
CA ALA A 424 -18.05 -18.30 -17.02
C ALA A 424 -17.03 -19.35 -17.50
N GLU A 425 -17.47 -20.61 -17.59
CA GLU A 425 -16.67 -21.79 -17.95
C GLU A 425 -15.55 -22.19 -16.96
N LYS A 426 -15.37 -21.39 -15.90
CA LYS A 426 -14.44 -21.65 -14.80
C LYS A 426 -15.04 -22.59 -13.77
N THR A 427 -14.17 -23.20 -12.98
CA THR A 427 -14.54 -24.12 -11.91
C THR A 427 -14.67 -23.37 -10.60
N VAL A 428 -15.87 -23.34 -10.04
CA VAL A 428 -16.16 -22.77 -8.72
C VAL A 428 -16.37 -23.90 -7.73
N VAL A 429 -15.55 -23.91 -6.67
CA VAL A 429 -15.71 -24.86 -5.57
C VAL A 429 -16.74 -24.35 -4.56
N LEU A 430 -17.65 -25.23 -4.14
CA LEU A 430 -18.76 -24.95 -3.22
C LEU A 430 -18.92 -26.08 -2.21
N GLU A 431 -19.50 -25.77 -1.05
CA GLU A 431 -19.86 -26.76 -0.04
C GLU A 431 -21.16 -27.47 -0.36
N ARG A 432 -21.20 -28.77 -0.05
CA ARG A 432 -22.41 -29.59 -0.16
C ARG A 432 -23.51 -29.03 0.76
N ASP A 433 -24.76 -29.10 0.28
CA ASP A 433 -25.98 -28.74 1.00
C ASP A 433 -26.14 -27.25 1.36
N TYR A 434 -25.27 -26.37 0.83
CA TYR A 434 -25.42 -24.92 0.94
C TYR A 434 -26.31 -24.37 -0.18
N ALA A 435 -27.10 -23.32 0.13
CA ALA A 435 -28.02 -22.71 -0.83
C ALA A 435 -27.31 -22.13 -2.07
N THR A 436 -26.05 -21.74 -1.93
CA THR A 436 -25.18 -21.27 -3.01
C THR A 436 -25.02 -22.28 -4.15
N VAL A 437 -25.09 -23.59 -3.87
CA VAL A 437 -25.06 -24.65 -4.90
C VAL A 437 -26.25 -24.51 -5.85
N GLN A 438 -27.45 -24.38 -5.28
CA GLN A 438 -28.67 -24.22 -6.05
C GLN A 438 -28.72 -22.87 -6.75
N TRP A 439 -28.40 -21.77 -6.04
CA TRP A 439 -28.42 -20.43 -6.62
C TRP A 439 -27.43 -20.26 -7.77
N LEU A 440 -26.24 -20.87 -7.68
CA LEU A 440 -25.26 -20.85 -8.77
C LEU A 440 -25.75 -21.68 -9.97
N ALA A 441 -26.40 -22.83 -9.72
CA ALA A 441 -26.96 -23.67 -10.77
C ALA A 441 -28.09 -22.98 -11.55
N GLU A 442 -28.96 -22.24 -10.84
CA GLU A 442 -30.11 -21.54 -11.43
C GLU A 442 -29.71 -20.21 -12.10
N GLY A 443 -28.82 -19.43 -11.47
CA GLY A 443 -28.46 -18.09 -11.93
C GLY A 443 -27.30 -18.03 -12.93
N PHE A 444 -26.34 -18.96 -12.84
CA PHE A 444 -25.09 -18.92 -13.59
C PHE A 444 -24.69 -20.30 -14.14
N PRO A 445 -25.49 -20.91 -15.02
CA PRO A 445 -25.30 -22.30 -15.49
C PRO A 445 -24.00 -22.52 -16.29
N ALA A 446 -23.37 -21.44 -16.78
CA ALA A 446 -22.08 -21.51 -17.48
C ALA A 446 -20.90 -21.78 -16.53
N VAL A 447 -21.09 -21.64 -15.22
CA VAL A 447 -20.04 -21.89 -14.20
C VAL A 447 -20.01 -23.37 -13.84
N LYS A 448 -18.84 -24.00 -13.90
CA LYS A 448 -18.67 -25.42 -13.53
C LYS A 448 -18.57 -25.53 -12.01
N GLN A 449 -19.34 -26.42 -11.40
CA GLN A 449 -19.37 -26.58 -9.95
C GLN A 449 -18.50 -27.76 -9.49
N LEU A 450 -17.63 -27.52 -8.51
CA LEU A 450 -16.88 -28.55 -7.79
C LEU A 450 -17.41 -28.61 -6.35
N ILE A 451 -18.10 -29.70 -5.99
CA ILE A 451 -18.70 -29.82 -4.65
C ILE A 451 -17.72 -30.52 -3.69
N ARG A 452 -17.57 -29.98 -2.48
CA ARG A 452 -16.81 -30.56 -1.36
C ARG A 452 -17.69 -30.70 -0.12
N GLU A 453 -17.32 -31.57 0.82
CA GLU A 453 -18.16 -31.84 1.99
C GLU A 453 -18.10 -30.71 3.03
N THR A 454 -16.99 -29.98 3.08
CA THR A 454 -16.78 -28.90 4.06
C THR A 454 -16.13 -27.66 3.43
N THR A 455 -16.32 -26.50 4.06
CA THR A 455 -15.64 -25.24 3.65
C THR A 455 -14.12 -25.37 3.73
N ASP A 456 -13.60 -26.14 4.68
CA ASP A 456 -12.16 -26.41 4.81
C ASP A 456 -11.64 -27.12 3.56
N GLU A 457 -12.29 -28.20 3.13
CA GLU A 457 -11.94 -28.91 1.90
C GLU A 457 -12.10 -28.04 0.65
N ALA A 458 -13.14 -27.20 0.60
CA ALA A 458 -13.39 -26.29 -0.52
C ALA A 458 -12.24 -25.27 -0.68
N LEU A 459 -11.80 -24.65 0.42
CA LEU A 459 -10.71 -23.67 0.39
C LEU A 459 -9.35 -24.32 0.10
N HIS A 460 -9.11 -25.55 0.59
CA HIS A 460 -7.90 -26.30 0.23
C HIS A 460 -7.89 -26.66 -1.26
N ALA A 461 -9.03 -27.07 -1.83
CA ALA A 461 -9.13 -27.34 -3.26
C ALA A 461 -8.86 -26.08 -4.10
N LEU A 462 -9.36 -24.91 -3.69
CA LEU A 462 -9.04 -23.64 -4.33
C LEU A 462 -7.55 -23.32 -4.23
N ALA A 463 -6.97 -23.41 -3.03
CA ALA A 463 -5.56 -23.12 -2.78
C ALA A 463 -4.62 -24.07 -3.55
N ALA A 464 -5.03 -25.32 -3.75
CA ALA A 464 -4.25 -26.35 -4.42
C ALA A 464 -4.28 -26.30 -5.96
N GLY A 465 -5.12 -25.45 -6.57
CA GLY A 465 -5.24 -25.42 -8.03
C GLY A 465 -6.47 -26.10 -8.61
N GLU A 466 -7.25 -26.83 -7.80
CA GLU A 466 -8.34 -27.70 -8.29
C GLU A 466 -9.59 -26.93 -8.76
N ALA A 467 -9.75 -25.70 -8.27
CA ALA A 467 -10.79 -24.77 -8.69
C ALA A 467 -10.20 -23.39 -9.00
N ASP A 468 -10.92 -22.59 -9.77
CA ASP A 468 -10.54 -21.21 -10.12
C ASP A 468 -11.02 -20.21 -9.06
N ALA A 469 -12.18 -20.48 -8.44
CA ALA A 469 -12.75 -19.62 -7.40
C ALA A 469 -13.56 -20.40 -6.36
N TYR A 470 -13.80 -19.80 -5.20
CA TYR A 470 -14.72 -20.25 -4.16
C TYR A 470 -15.71 -19.12 -3.85
N ILE A 471 -16.98 -19.45 -3.59
CA ILE A 471 -17.99 -18.45 -3.23
C ILE A 471 -18.56 -18.79 -1.86
N GLY A 472 -18.39 -17.89 -0.90
CA GLY A 472 -18.91 -18.12 0.45
C GLY A 472 -18.73 -16.94 1.40
N SER A 473 -19.04 -17.19 2.67
CA SER A 473 -19.00 -16.18 3.73
C SER A 473 -17.59 -15.66 3.96
N LEU A 474 -17.41 -14.34 3.88
CA LEU A 474 -16.13 -13.67 4.10
C LEU A 474 -15.54 -14.02 5.48
N ALA A 475 -16.38 -14.04 6.53
CA ALA A 475 -15.93 -14.34 7.89
C ALA A 475 -15.44 -15.79 8.04
N VAL A 476 -16.19 -16.75 7.48
CA VAL A 476 -15.85 -18.19 7.53
C VAL A 476 -14.57 -18.46 6.75
N ALA A 477 -14.51 -17.98 5.51
CA ALA A 477 -13.39 -18.26 4.63
C ALA A 477 -12.09 -17.59 5.08
N THR A 478 -12.15 -16.33 5.55
CA THR A 478 -10.97 -15.63 6.09
C THR A 478 -10.46 -16.32 7.36
N TYR A 479 -11.37 -16.77 8.24
CA TYR A 479 -10.99 -17.50 9.44
C TYR A 479 -10.27 -18.80 9.11
N ILE A 480 -10.83 -19.61 8.21
CA ILE A 480 -10.23 -20.89 7.81
C ILE A 480 -8.90 -20.65 7.09
N ALA A 481 -8.86 -19.76 6.10
CA ALA A 481 -7.65 -19.47 5.34
C ALA A 481 -6.49 -19.09 6.28
N ARG A 482 -6.73 -18.20 7.24
CA ARG A 482 -5.69 -17.79 8.20
C ARG A 482 -5.31 -18.90 9.18
N THR A 483 -6.29 -19.61 9.75
CA THR A 483 -5.99 -20.66 10.75
C THR A 483 -5.32 -21.89 10.15
N LYS A 484 -5.46 -22.09 8.83
CA LYS A 484 -4.86 -23.19 8.08
C LYS A 484 -3.62 -22.78 7.26
N GLY A 485 -3.25 -21.49 7.26
CA GLY A 485 -2.09 -20.98 6.52
C GLY A 485 -2.26 -21.00 5.00
N LEU A 486 -3.48 -20.75 4.50
CA LEU A 486 -3.80 -20.63 3.08
C LEU A 486 -3.56 -19.17 2.62
N ASP A 487 -2.31 -18.71 2.70
CA ASP A 487 -1.93 -17.31 2.43
C ASP A 487 -1.97 -16.95 0.93
N ASN A 488 -2.15 -17.96 0.07
CA ASN A 488 -2.24 -17.81 -1.37
C ASN A 488 -3.66 -17.52 -1.88
N LEU A 489 -4.62 -17.26 -0.98
CA LEU A 489 -5.99 -16.91 -1.30
C LEU A 489 -6.25 -15.43 -1.07
N MET A 490 -7.02 -14.80 -1.97
CA MET A 490 -7.46 -13.42 -1.86
C MET A 490 -8.96 -13.28 -2.13
N VAL A 491 -9.55 -12.21 -1.59
CA VAL A 491 -10.90 -11.79 -1.95
C VAL A 491 -10.81 -11.05 -3.29
N ALA A 492 -11.48 -11.58 -4.32
CA ALA A 492 -11.46 -10.99 -5.66
C ALA A 492 -12.60 -9.98 -5.85
N ALA A 493 -13.83 -10.36 -5.49
CA ALA A 493 -15.03 -9.56 -5.77
C ALA A 493 -16.19 -9.89 -4.81
N PRO A 494 -17.18 -8.99 -4.64
CA PRO A 494 -18.43 -9.33 -3.95
C PRO A 494 -19.24 -10.37 -4.74
N SER A 495 -19.95 -11.24 -4.02
CA SER A 495 -20.85 -12.22 -4.62
C SER A 495 -22.24 -11.61 -4.88
N PRO A 496 -22.97 -12.02 -5.94
CA PRO A 496 -24.36 -11.58 -6.15
C PRO A 496 -25.33 -12.16 -5.11
N PHE A 497 -24.91 -13.15 -4.32
CA PHE A 497 -25.77 -13.84 -3.35
C PHE A 497 -25.93 -13.10 -2.02
N GLY A 498 -25.53 -11.83 -1.94
CA GLY A 498 -25.78 -10.94 -0.81
C GLY A 498 -24.89 -11.25 0.41
N SER A 499 -25.47 -11.19 1.60
CA SER A 499 -24.77 -11.47 2.87
C SER A 499 -25.29 -12.75 3.51
N ASP A 500 -24.38 -13.54 4.04
CA ASP A 500 -24.66 -14.67 4.92
C ASP A 500 -25.08 -14.15 6.30
N ASN A 501 -26.35 -13.75 6.40
CA ASN A 501 -26.94 -13.26 7.64
C ASN A 501 -27.39 -14.43 8.51
N GLN A 502 -26.88 -14.51 9.72
CA GLN A 502 -27.20 -15.57 10.66
C GLN A 502 -28.22 -15.09 11.69
N ALA A 503 -29.27 -15.88 11.88
CA ALA A 503 -30.25 -15.75 12.95
C ALA A 503 -30.21 -16.99 13.85
N MET A 504 -30.76 -16.90 15.06
CA MET A 504 -30.99 -18.07 15.90
C MET A 504 -32.37 -18.63 15.58
N ALA A 505 -32.46 -19.93 15.32
CA ALA A 505 -33.74 -20.59 15.06
C ALA A 505 -34.19 -21.35 16.30
N VAL A 506 -35.41 -21.10 16.73
CA VAL A 506 -36.05 -21.71 17.90
C VAL A 506 -37.20 -22.59 17.41
N ARG A 507 -37.46 -23.70 18.11
CA ARG A 507 -38.69 -24.48 17.93
C ARG A 507 -39.94 -23.60 18.00
N ASN A 508 -40.90 -23.81 17.10
CA ASN A 508 -42.01 -22.88 16.89
C ASN A 508 -43.06 -22.87 18.01
N ASP A 509 -43.05 -23.85 18.92
CA ASP A 509 -43.92 -23.89 20.10
C ASP A 509 -43.34 -23.13 21.30
N TRP A 510 -42.11 -22.60 21.21
CA TRP A 510 -41.52 -21.64 22.16
C TRP A 510 -41.23 -20.26 21.53
N PRO A 511 -42.23 -19.58 20.94
CA PRO A 511 -42.02 -18.29 20.29
C PRO A 511 -41.58 -17.18 21.26
N GLU A 512 -41.87 -17.32 22.56
CA GLU A 512 -41.40 -16.40 23.61
C GLU A 512 -39.88 -16.41 23.74
N LEU A 513 -39.22 -17.57 23.54
CA LEU A 513 -37.76 -17.68 23.67
C LEU A 513 -37.05 -16.88 22.57
N ALA A 514 -37.53 -16.90 21.33
CA ALA A 514 -36.98 -16.06 20.26
C ALA A 514 -37.08 -14.57 20.60
N LYS A 515 -38.23 -14.13 21.13
CA LYS A 515 -38.45 -12.72 21.57
C LYS A 515 -37.58 -12.33 22.76
N ILE A 516 -37.40 -13.24 23.72
CA ILE A 516 -36.50 -13.05 24.87
C ILE A 516 -35.07 -12.84 24.37
N ILE A 517 -34.62 -13.67 23.42
CA ILE A 517 -33.29 -13.54 22.82
C ILE A 517 -33.17 -12.20 22.10
N ASP A 518 -34.11 -11.82 21.24
CA ASP A 518 -34.08 -10.54 20.52
C ASP A 518 -34.03 -9.33 21.43
N LYS A 519 -34.91 -9.29 22.44
CA LYS A 519 -34.93 -8.20 23.42
C LYS A 519 -33.63 -8.14 24.22
N THR A 520 -33.01 -9.29 24.47
CA THR A 520 -31.75 -9.35 25.21
C THR A 520 -30.57 -8.93 24.34
N LEU A 521 -30.51 -9.39 23.08
CA LEU A 521 -29.53 -8.95 22.10
C LEU A 521 -29.64 -7.44 21.85
N ALA A 522 -30.84 -6.87 21.84
CA ALA A 522 -31.03 -5.41 21.74
C ALA A 522 -30.44 -4.61 22.92
N THR A 523 -30.08 -5.27 24.04
CA THR A 523 -29.35 -4.64 25.15
C THR A 523 -27.83 -4.69 25.00
N PHE A 524 -27.32 -5.39 23.99
CA PHE A 524 -25.88 -5.54 23.79
C PHE A 524 -25.34 -4.24 23.20
N THR A 525 -24.26 -3.74 23.79
CA THR A 525 -23.60 -2.55 23.26
C THR A 525 -22.82 -2.88 21.99
N PRO A 526 -22.59 -1.92 21.09
CA PRO A 526 -21.74 -2.14 19.92
C PRO A 526 -20.34 -2.65 20.28
N ALA A 527 -19.77 -2.21 21.41
CA ALA A 527 -18.48 -2.70 21.90
C ALA A 527 -18.54 -4.17 22.34
N GLU A 528 -19.67 -4.64 22.87
CA GLU A 528 -19.87 -6.05 23.21
C GLU A 528 -20.03 -6.91 21.96
N HIS A 529 -20.78 -6.41 20.97
CA HIS A 529 -20.86 -7.04 19.66
C HIS A 529 -19.47 -7.16 19.01
N GLU A 530 -18.70 -6.08 19.03
CA GLU A 530 -17.34 -6.01 18.49
C GLU A 530 -16.37 -6.90 19.28
N ALA A 531 -16.42 -6.92 20.61
CA ALA A 531 -15.55 -7.76 21.44
C ALA A 531 -15.79 -9.25 21.21
N ILE A 532 -17.06 -9.64 21.04
CA ILE A 532 -17.40 -11.02 20.67
C ILE A 532 -16.86 -11.34 19.28
N ILE A 533 -17.10 -10.48 18.27
CA ILE A 533 -16.65 -10.74 16.90
C ILE A 533 -15.11 -10.73 16.79
N ALA A 534 -14.43 -9.74 17.37
CA ALA A 534 -12.98 -9.56 17.31
C ALA A 534 -12.19 -10.71 17.95
N ARG A 535 -12.80 -11.44 18.91
CA ARG A 535 -12.20 -12.65 19.49
C ARG A 535 -12.06 -13.78 18.48
N TRP A 536 -12.95 -13.83 17.49
CA TRP A 536 -13.06 -14.93 16.54
C TRP A 536 -12.66 -14.55 15.12
N VAL A 537 -12.87 -13.28 14.72
CA VAL A 537 -12.57 -12.76 13.39
C VAL A 537 -11.62 -11.58 13.54
N PRO A 538 -10.35 -11.70 13.11
CA PRO A 538 -9.42 -10.57 13.13
C PRO A 538 -9.90 -9.43 12.20
N PRO A 539 -9.48 -8.18 12.45
CA PRO A 539 -9.93 -7.02 11.65
C PRO A 539 -9.60 -7.21 10.17
N ILE A 540 -10.64 -7.33 9.35
CA ILE A 540 -10.54 -7.48 7.90
C ILE A 540 -10.15 -6.11 7.33
N HIS A 541 -8.91 -5.98 6.88
CA HIS A 541 -8.45 -4.76 6.23
C HIS A 541 -8.96 -4.77 4.78
N TYR A 542 -9.95 -3.92 4.50
CA TYR A 542 -10.39 -3.62 3.14
C TYR A 542 -9.44 -2.60 2.53
N GLU A 543 -8.56 -3.02 1.63
CA GLU A 543 -7.88 -2.08 0.72
C GLU A 543 -8.64 -2.00 -0.60
N TYR A 544 -9.61 -1.09 -0.67
CA TYR A 544 -10.04 -0.49 -1.93
C TYR A 544 -9.91 1.02 -1.83
N GLY A 545 -9.11 1.61 -2.72
CA GLY A 545 -9.05 3.06 -2.89
C GLY A 545 -7.73 3.54 -3.47
N ILE A 546 -7.79 4.25 -4.60
CA ILE A 546 -6.67 5.03 -5.11
C ILE A 546 -6.25 6.04 -4.05
N ASN A 547 -4.98 6.01 -3.64
CA ASN A 547 -4.43 6.89 -2.63
C ASN A 547 -4.59 8.37 -3.04
N ARG A 548 -5.46 9.08 -2.31
CA ARG A 548 -5.83 10.48 -2.58
C ARG A 548 -4.63 11.42 -2.58
N ARG A 549 -3.54 11.07 -1.87
CA ARG A 549 -2.30 11.84 -1.86
C ARG A 549 -1.55 11.79 -3.19
N ASP A 550 -1.59 10.66 -3.87
CA ASP A 550 -0.90 10.48 -5.15
C ASP A 550 -1.68 11.12 -6.29
N VAL A 551 -3.02 11.05 -6.24
CA VAL A 551 -3.90 11.80 -7.15
C VAL A 551 -3.67 13.31 -7.01
N LEU A 552 -3.58 13.84 -5.79
CA LEU A 552 -3.31 15.27 -5.58
C LEU A 552 -1.93 15.71 -6.08
N LYS A 553 -0.90 14.86 -5.97
CA LYS A 553 0.43 15.14 -6.52
C LYS A 553 0.42 15.23 -8.05
N TRP A 554 -0.26 14.29 -8.71
CA TRP A 554 -0.40 14.28 -10.16
C TRP A 554 -1.22 15.47 -10.68
N VAL A 555 -2.33 15.80 -10.01
CA VAL A 555 -3.15 16.97 -10.36
C VAL A 555 -2.38 18.27 -10.16
N GLY A 556 -1.57 18.40 -9.10
CA GLY A 556 -0.72 19.56 -8.85
C GLY A 556 0.34 19.74 -9.94
N MET A 557 1.02 18.66 -10.33
CA MET A 557 2.07 18.72 -11.36
C MET A 557 1.51 19.09 -12.74
N ILE A 558 0.39 18.50 -13.14
CA ILE A 558 -0.27 18.77 -14.42
C ILE A 558 -0.78 20.23 -14.48
N SER A 559 -1.37 20.73 -13.38
CA SER A 559 -1.86 22.11 -13.31
C SER A 559 -0.76 23.15 -13.49
N THR A 560 0.45 22.87 -12.99
CA THR A 560 1.59 23.78 -13.04
C THR A 560 2.16 23.88 -14.46
N ILE A 561 2.24 22.76 -15.18
CA ILE A 561 2.68 22.70 -16.57
C ILE A 561 1.67 23.42 -17.48
N LEU A 562 0.37 23.22 -17.23
CA LEU A 562 -0.70 23.87 -18.01
C LEU A 562 -0.64 25.41 -17.88
N LEU A 563 -0.38 25.91 -16.67
CA LEU A 563 -0.22 27.35 -16.38
C LEU A 563 1.00 27.96 -17.10
N ALA A 564 2.11 27.23 -17.18
CA ALA A 564 3.30 27.68 -17.91
C ALA A 564 3.04 27.79 -19.42
N ILE A 565 2.33 26.81 -20.00
CA ILE A 565 1.97 26.82 -21.42
C ILE A 565 1.02 27.99 -21.74
N ILE A 566 0.01 28.21 -20.91
CA ILE A 566 -0.93 29.33 -21.08
C ILE A 566 -0.18 30.69 -21.05
N MET A 567 0.80 30.84 -20.15
CA MET A 567 1.59 32.06 -20.05
C MET A 567 2.39 32.34 -21.34
N VAL A 568 3.00 31.31 -21.93
CA VAL A 568 3.73 31.41 -23.21
C VAL A 568 2.79 31.80 -24.35
N VAL A 569 1.61 31.19 -24.42
CA VAL A 569 0.60 31.49 -25.45
C VAL A 569 0.10 32.94 -25.36
N VAL A 570 -0.12 33.45 -24.15
CA VAL A 570 -0.56 34.85 -23.94
C VAL A 570 0.52 35.85 -24.37
N ILE A 571 1.79 35.58 -24.07
CA ILE A 571 2.92 36.42 -24.47
C ILE A 571 3.07 36.41 -26.00
N TRP A 572 2.92 35.25 -26.64
CA TRP A 572 2.97 35.10 -28.10
C TRP A 572 1.82 35.84 -28.79
N ASN A 573 0.59 35.72 -28.28
CA ASN A 573 -0.58 36.39 -28.83
C ASN A 573 -0.50 37.93 -28.74
N LYS A 574 0.09 38.47 -27.67
CA LYS A 574 0.33 39.92 -27.55
C LYS A 574 1.35 40.46 -28.55
N LYS A 575 2.33 39.64 -28.95
CA LYS A 575 3.32 39.99 -29.98
C LYS A 575 2.69 39.98 -31.38
N LEU A 576 1.87 38.97 -31.66
CA LEU A 576 1.20 38.77 -32.95
C LEU A 576 0.15 39.86 -33.25
N ALA A 577 -0.60 40.30 -32.23
CA ALA A 577 -1.64 41.33 -32.41
C ALA A 577 -1.08 42.72 -32.84
N ARG A 578 0.18 43.03 -32.50
CA ARG A 578 0.84 44.28 -32.90
C ARG A 578 1.32 44.28 -34.35
N GLU A 579 1.54 43.10 -34.92
CA GLU A 579 2.06 42.92 -36.28
C GLU A 579 0.93 42.92 -37.33
N VAL A 580 -0.26 42.44 -36.93
CA VAL A 580 -1.44 42.28 -37.81
C VAL A 580 -2.19 43.60 -38.05
N ALA A 581 -2.13 44.56 -37.11
CA ALA A 581 -2.89 45.82 -37.20
C ALA A 581 -2.37 46.81 -38.26
N ALA A 582 -1.13 46.65 -38.73
CA ALA A 582 -0.48 47.58 -39.66
C ALA A 582 -0.76 47.28 -41.15
N ARG A 583 -1.24 46.07 -41.49
CA ARG A 583 -1.30 45.57 -42.88
C ARG A 583 -2.72 45.45 -43.47
N THR A 584 -3.75 45.75 -42.69
CA THR A 584 -5.13 45.28 -42.95
C THR A 584 -6.12 46.31 -43.52
N LEU A 585 -5.73 47.55 -43.82
CA LEU A 585 -6.71 48.63 -44.10
C LEU A 585 -6.91 49.03 -45.58
N ALA A 586 -6.16 48.51 -46.55
CA ALA A 586 -6.24 48.99 -47.95
C ALA A 586 -6.60 47.95 -49.03
N GLU A 587 -6.40 46.64 -48.82
CA GLU A 587 -6.53 45.62 -49.90
C GLU A 587 -7.80 44.75 -49.82
N ASP A 588 -8.80 45.23 -49.10
CA ASP A 588 -9.95 44.45 -48.68
C ASP A 588 -10.99 44.10 -49.75
N ALA A 589 -11.46 45.01 -50.60
CA ALA A 589 -12.83 44.78 -51.08
C ALA A 589 -12.97 43.81 -52.27
N LEU A 590 -12.00 43.72 -53.17
CA LEU A 590 -12.25 43.17 -54.52
C LEU A 590 -11.45 41.90 -54.89
N ARG A 591 -10.30 41.65 -54.25
CA ARG A 591 -9.51 40.43 -54.50
C ARG A 591 -10.05 39.21 -53.74
N ARG A 592 -10.75 39.41 -52.63
CA ARG A 592 -11.01 38.39 -51.60
C ARG A 592 -12.04 37.33 -51.92
N GLU A 593 -12.86 37.44 -52.95
CA GLU A 593 -13.84 36.39 -53.26
C GLU A 593 -13.27 35.35 -54.26
N LEU A 594 -12.55 35.81 -55.28
CA LEU A 594 -11.86 34.95 -56.26
C LEU A 594 -10.52 34.40 -55.73
N SER A 595 -9.72 35.22 -55.04
CA SER A 595 -8.44 34.75 -54.49
C SER A 595 -8.62 33.80 -53.31
N PHE A 596 -9.69 33.91 -52.51
CA PHE A 596 -9.89 33.04 -51.36
C PHE A 596 -10.08 31.58 -51.75
N SER A 597 -10.87 31.28 -52.80
CA SER A 597 -11.05 29.89 -53.26
C SER A 597 -9.80 29.29 -53.92
N GLU A 598 -9.05 30.10 -54.69
CA GLU A 598 -7.79 29.67 -55.30
C GLU A 598 -6.66 29.51 -54.27
N ILE A 599 -6.60 30.40 -53.27
CA ILE A 599 -5.65 30.33 -52.14
C ILE A 599 -6.01 29.17 -51.21
N LEU A 600 -7.30 28.88 -50.96
CA LEU A 600 -7.72 27.74 -50.14
C LEU A 600 -7.28 26.41 -50.77
N LEU A 601 -7.41 26.26 -52.09
CA LEU A 601 -6.91 25.07 -52.79
C LEU A 601 -5.38 25.05 -52.83
N ALA A 602 -4.72 26.18 -53.09
CA ALA A 602 -3.26 26.28 -53.19
C ALA A 602 -2.53 26.11 -51.84
N GLN A 603 -3.12 26.54 -50.73
CA GLN A 603 -2.57 26.42 -49.37
C GLN A 603 -3.10 25.21 -48.60
N ALA A 604 -3.99 24.40 -49.18
CA ALA A 604 -4.38 23.14 -48.56
C ALA A 604 -3.11 22.29 -48.35
N PRO A 605 -2.81 21.85 -47.11
CA PRO A 605 -1.63 21.04 -46.82
C PRO A 605 -1.73 19.61 -47.40
N MET A 606 -2.89 19.26 -47.97
CA MET A 606 -3.15 17.99 -48.63
C MET A 606 -3.17 18.20 -50.15
N GLY A 607 -2.63 17.23 -50.88
CA GLY A 607 -2.60 17.25 -52.33
C GLY A 607 -3.97 16.95 -52.93
N ILE A 608 -4.58 17.93 -53.58
CA ILE A 608 -5.88 17.81 -54.25
C ILE A 608 -5.67 17.68 -55.76
N ARG A 609 -6.27 16.65 -56.36
CA ARG A 609 -6.42 16.50 -57.82
C ARG A 609 -7.87 16.25 -58.18
N VAL A 610 -8.28 16.76 -59.34
CA VAL A 610 -9.57 16.50 -59.94
C VAL A 610 -9.33 15.93 -61.33
N PHE A 611 -9.93 14.78 -61.59
CA PHE A 611 -9.91 14.11 -62.88
C PHE A 611 -11.30 14.12 -63.49
N ASP A 612 -11.36 14.31 -64.80
CA ASP A 612 -12.56 14.05 -65.58
C ASP A 612 -12.88 12.54 -65.54
N GLY A 613 -14.11 12.16 -65.21
CA GLY A 613 -14.47 10.77 -64.96
C GLY A 613 -14.51 9.89 -66.22
N GLU A 614 -14.79 10.48 -67.38
CA GLU A 614 -14.85 9.76 -68.66
C GLU A 614 -13.45 9.56 -69.24
N THR A 615 -12.67 10.63 -69.34
CA THR A 615 -11.33 10.61 -69.95
C THR A 615 -10.22 10.20 -68.97
N GLY A 616 -10.44 10.39 -67.67
CA GLY A 616 -9.46 10.16 -66.61
C GLY A 616 -8.41 11.26 -66.50
N ILE A 617 -8.53 12.33 -67.28
CA ILE A 617 -7.55 13.42 -67.41
C ILE A 617 -7.65 14.37 -66.22
N CYS A 618 -6.51 14.70 -65.61
CA CYS A 618 -6.41 15.68 -64.53
C CYS A 618 -6.71 17.09 -65.05
N ASN A 619 -7.82 17.69 -64.61
CA ASN A 619 -8.26 19.02 -65.03
C ASN A 619 -8.03 20.09 -63.95
N LYS A 620 -7.83 19.71 -62.69
CA LYS A 620 -7.36 20.62 -61.62
C LYS A 620 -6.38 19.91 -60.69
N ILE A 621 -5.37 20.64 -60.23
CA ILE A 621 -4.38 20.19 -59.25
C ILE A 621 -3.96 21.38 -58.38
N ASN A 622 -3.63 21.15 -57.11
CA ASN A 622 -3.01 22.16 -56.25
C ASN A 622 -1.49 21.93 -56.06
N GLN A 623 -0.80 22.93 -55.50
CA GLN A 623 0.65 22.87 -55.31
C GLN A 623 1.07 21.70 -54.40
N ALA A 624 0.34 21.44 -53.32
CA ALA A 624 0.65 20.31 -52.42
C ALA A 624 0.61 18.94 -53.14
N ALA A 625 -0.28 18.75 -54.12
CA ALA A 625 -0.32 17.52 -54.94
C ALA A 625 0.85 17.40 -55.93
N ALA A 626 1.46 18.52 -56.31
CA ALA A 626 2.67 18.57 -57.09
C ALA A 626 3.89 18.27 -56.22
N ASP A 627 3.95 18.85 -55.01
CA ASP A 627 5.03 18.63 -54.04
C ASP A 627 5.08 17.16 -53.56
N ILE A 628 3.92 16.56 -53.28
CA ILE A 628 3.80 15.13 -52.94
C ILE A 628 4.26 14.25 -54.10
N ALA A 629 3.87 14.58 -55.34
CA ALA A 629 4.29 13.83 -56.51
C ALA A 629 5.76 14.07 -56.89
N GLY A 630 6.36 15.18 -56.46
CA GLY A 630 7.76 15.54 -56.75
C GLY A 630 7.98 16.08 -58.17
N GLY A 631 6.96 16.64 -58.81
CA GLY A 631 7.08 17.15 -60.18
C GLY A 631 6.21 18.38 -60.45
N PRO A 632 6.45 19.12 -61.54
CA PRO A 632 5.79 20.40 -61.81
C PRO A 632 4.30 20.23 -62.13
N VAL A 633 3.49 21.20 -61.69
CA VAL A 633 2.02 21.24 -61.87
C VAL A 633 1.63 21.09 -63.33
N GLU A 634 2.36 21.74 -64.24
CA GLU A 634 2.09 21.77 -65.68
C GLU A 634 2.21 20.39 -66.33
N VAL A 635 3.10 19.54 -65.81
CA VAL A 635 3.31 18.17 -66.31
C VAL A 635 2.28 17.22 -65.74
N LEU A 636 1.81 17.47 -64.51
CA LEU A 636 0.81 16.66 -63.82
C LEU A 636 -0.62 16.98 -64.27
N LEU A 637 -0.88 18.23 -64.66
CA LEU A 637 -2.06 18.62 -65.40
C LEU A 637 -2.11 17.86 -66.72
N HIS A 638 -3.32 17.46 -67.14
CA HIS A 638 -3.58 16.69 -68.36
C HIS A 638 -3.10 15.23 -68.35
N GLN A 639 -2.47 14.74 -67.28
CA GLN A 639 -2.18 13.31 -67.14
C GLN A 639 -3.44 12.53 -66.79
N SER A 640 -3.58 11.34 -67.38
CA SER A 640 -4.65 10.41 -67.03
C SER A 640 -4.24 9.54 -65.85
N PHE A 641 -5.09 9.43 -64.82
CA PHE A 641 -4.82 8.52 -63.69
C PHE A 641 -4.75 7.05 -64.11
N ARG A 642 -5.32 6.72 -65.28
CA ARG A 642 -5.29 5.37 -65.90
C ARG A 642 -3.91 5.02 -66.45
N GLU A 643 -3.10 6.02 -66.74
CA GLU A 643 -1.75 5.86 -67.33
C GLU A 643 -0.63 6.08 -66.30
N LEU A 644 -0.98 6.44 -65.07
CA LEU A 644 0.00 6.61 -63.99
C LEU A 644 0.49 5.26 -63.48
N LYS A 645 1.69 4.87 -63.91
CA LYS A 645 2.34 3.62 -63.46
C LYS A 645 2.46 3.55 -61.93
N SER A 646 2.78 4.67 -61.28
CA SER A 646 2.85 4.76 -59.81
C SER A 646 1.52 4.44 -59.10
N TRP A 647 0.38 4.73 -59.74
CA TRP A 647 -0.94 4.37 -59.22
C TRP A 647 -1.34 2.94 -59.56
N GLN A 648 -0.89 2.42 -60.70
CA GLN A 648 -1.11 1.01 -61.07
C GLN A 648 -0.34 0.08 -60.12
N ASP A 649 0.95 0.36 -59.90
CA ASP A 649 1.83 -0.42 -59.02
C ASP A 649 1.35 -0.39 -57.56
N ALA A 650 0.77 0.74 -57.12
CA ALA A 650 0.21 0.93 -55.79
C ALA A 650 -1.27 0.52 -55.65
N GLY A 651 -1.92 0.01 -56.71
CA GLY A 651 -3.32 -0.42 -56.71
C GLY A 651 -4.36 0.71 -56.61
N LEU A 652 -3.96 1.96 -56.74
CA LEU A 652 -4.83 3.14 -56.64
C LEU A 652 -5.72 3.33 -57.87
N THR A 653 -5.26 2.93 -59.06
CA THR A 653 -6.07 3.02 -60.29
C THR A 653 -7.35 2.19 -60.19
N SER A 654 -7.30 0.98 -59.63
CA SER A 654 -8.50 0.16 -59.41
C SER A 654 -9.48 0.79 -58.41
N VAL A 655 -8.97 1.49 -57.40
CA VAL A 655 -9.79 2.18 -56.39
C VAL A 655 -10.51 3.37 -57.02
N ALA A 656 -9.81 4.15 -57.85
CA ALA A 656 -10.39 5.25 -58.61
C ALA A 656 -11.53 4.78 -59.54
N GLU A 657 -11.36 3.68 -60.26
CA GLU A 657 -12.41 3.13 -61.14
C GLU A 657 -13.62 2.60 -60.38
N MET A 658 -13.41 1.94 -59.24
CA MET A 658 -14.52 1.51 -58.38
C MET A 658 -15.35 2.70 -57.89
N VAL A 659 -14.69 3.76 -57.41
CA VAL A 659 -15.35 5.00 -56.94
C VAL A 659 -16.10 5.70 -58.08
N LEU A 660 -15.56 5.69 -59.29
CA LEU A 660 -16.25 6.25 -60.47
C LEU A 660 -17.48 5.43 -60.86
N THR A 661 -17.47 4.11 -60.63
CA THR A 661 -18.56 3.20 -61.00
C THR A 661 -19.69 3.24 -59.97
N ASP A 662 -19.40 2.95 -58.70
CA ASP A 662 -20.42 2.83 -57.65
C ASP A 662 -20.70 4.12 -56.89
N GLY A 663 -19.82 5.12 -57.00
CA GLY A 663 -19.94 6.42 -56.33
C GLY A 663 -19.60 6.41 -54.83
N ALA A 664 -19.20 5.28 -54.26
CA ALA A 664 -18.83 5.19 -52.85
C ALA A 664 -17.41 5.73 -52.64
N ALA A 665 -17.29 6.74 -51.77
CA ALA A 665 -15.99 7.31 -51.41
C ALA A 665 -15.11 6.28 -50.67
N ARG A 666 -13.81 6.30 -50.93
CA ARG A 666 -12.85 5.32 -50.40
C ARG A 666 -11.59 6.01 -49.93
N GLN A 667 -10.98 5.46 -48.88
CA GLN A 667 -9.67 5.87 -48.37
C GLN A 667 -8.72 4.68 -48.45
N VAL A 668 -7.50 4.91 -48.95
CA VAL A 668 -6.45 3.88 -49.07
C VAL A 668 -5.10 4.48 -48.70
N GLU A 669 -4.33 3.76 -47.89
CA GLU A 669 -2.93 4.06 -47.63
C GLU A 669 -2.06 3.13 -48.48
N ALA A 670 -1.10 3.69 -49.20
CA ALA A 670 -0.20 2.91 -50.05
C ALA A 670 1.22 3.47 -49.99
N GLN A 671 2.19 2.55 -49.96
CA GLN A 671 3.58 2.88 -50.26
C GLN A 671 3.72 2.96 -51.77
N MET A 672 4.29 4.05 -52.26
CA MET A 672 4.50 4.22 -53.70
C MET A 672 5.80 4.93 -53.99
N THR A 673 6.27 4.74 -55.22
CA THR A 673 7.31 5.58 -55.80
C THR A 673 6.63 6.49 -56.80
N THR A 674 6.75 7.80 -56.63
CA THR A 674 6.17 8.76 -57.55
C THR A 674 6.79 8.61 -58.93
N SER A 675 6.12 9.13 -59.96
CA SER A 675 6.64 9.17 -61.33
C SER A 675 7.96 9.94 -61.47
N PHE A 676 8.42 10.62 -60.41
CA PHE A 676 9.66 11.39 -60.34
C PHE A 676 10.72 10.74 -59.41
N GLY A 677 10.51 9.50 -58.99
CA GLY A 677 11.50 8.69 -58.25
C GLY A 677 11.51 8.89 -56.73
N ARG A 678 10.58 9.66 -56.16
CA ARG A 678 10.43 9.81 -54.69
C ARG A 678 9.63 8.64 -54.13
N SER A 679 10.19 7.91 -53.17
CA SER A 679 9.44 6.88 -52.42
C SER A 679 8.77 7.52 -51.19
N LEU A 680 7.48 7.28 -50.99
CA LEU A 680 6.74 7.76 -49.82
C LEU A 680 5.58 6.84 -49.44
N TRP A 681 5.08 7.02 -48.22
CA TRP A 681 3.76 6.54 -47.82
C TRP A 681 2.73 7.63 -48.01
N ALA A 682 1.65 7.33 -48.74
CA ALA A 682 0.59 8.28 -49.01
C ALA A 682 -0.78 7.74 -48.63
N ARG A 683 -1.56 8.56 -47.93
CA ARG A 683 -2.98 8.33 -47.64
C ARG A 683 -3.81 9.08 -48.69
N TYR A 684 -4.57 8.35 -49.51
CA TYR A 684 -5.44 8.90 -50.53
C TYR A 684 -6.92 8.72 -50.18
N PHE A 685 -7.70 9.77 -50.32
CA PHE A 685 -9.16 9.77 -50.30
C PHE A 685 -9.70 10.02 -51.70
N PHE A 686 -10.65 9.21 -52.15
CA PHE A 686 -11.27 9.25 -53.48
C PHE A 686 -12.76 9.51 -53.35
N ALA A 687 -13.30 10.47 -54.10
CA ALA A 687 -14.74 10.76 -54.14
C ALA A 687 -15.21 11.15 -55.54
N ARG A 688 -16.41 10.71 -55.93
CA ARG A 688 -17.07 11.11 -57.18
C ARG A 688 -18.00 12.29 -56.96
N PHE A 689 -17.98 13.28 -57.84
CA PHE A 689 -18.94 14.39 -57.89
C PHE A 689 -19.33 14.72 -59.33
N PHE A 690 -20.36 15.56 -59.52
CA PHE A 690 -20.84 15.95 -60.84
C PHE A 690 -20.72 17.46 -61.05
N VAL A 691 -20.20 17.87 -62.21
CA VAL A 691 -20.19 19.26 -62.68
C VAL A 691 -20.94 19.30 -63.98
N GLU A 692 -22.01 20.09 -64.06
CA GLU A 692 -22.86 20.21 -65.26
C GLU A 692 -23.33 18.83 -65.80
N GLY A 693 -23.58 17.87 -64.90
CA GLY A 693 -24.03 16.52 -65.26
C GLY A 693 -22.92 15.53 -65.63
N ARG A 694 -21.64 15.93 -65.64
CA ARG A 694 -20.49 15.06 -65.96
C ARG A 694 -19.78 14.55 -64.70
N PRO A 695 -19.48 13.24 -64.60
CA PRO A 695 -18.80 12.69 -63.44
C PRO A 695 -17.34 13.15 -63.39
N HIS A 696 -16.87 13.47 -62.19
CA HIS A 696 -15.50 13.85 -61.89
C HIS A 696 -15.02 13.06 -60.66
N LEU A 697 -13.74 12.74 -60.64
CA LEU A 697 -13.06 12.10 -59.51
C LEU A 697 -12.21 13.14 -58.79
N MET A 698 -12.50 13.39 -57.52
CA MET A 698 -11.65 14.16 -56.62
C MET A 698 -10.76 13.21 -55.83
N THR A 699 -9.47 13.50 -55.76
CA THR A 699 -8.54 12.78 -54.89
C THR A 699 -7.82 13.74 -53.95
N ILE A 700 -7.75 13.38 -52.67
CA ILE A 700 -6.99 14.10 -51.64
C ILE A 700 -5.90 13.17 -51.15
N GLY A 701 -4.64 13.49 -51.40
CA GLY A 701 -3.45 12.74 -50.97
C GLY A 701 -2.72 13.45 -49.84
N GLN A 702 -2.26 12.71 -48.84
CA GLN A 702 -1.41 13.19 -47.75
C GLN A 702 -0.16 12.32 -47.67
N ASP A 703 1.02 12.93 -47.63
CA ASP A 703 2.27 12.23 -47.28
C ASP A 703 2.24 11.94 -45.77
N ILE A 704 2.25 10.66 -45.41
CA ILE A 704 2.22 10.17 -44.02
C ILE A 704 3.55 9.51 -43.64
N SER A 705 4.62 9.75 -44.41
CA SER A 705 5.93 9.12 -44.17
C SER A 705 6.51 9.50 -42.80
N GLU A 706 6.37 10.77 -42.40
CA GLU A 706 6.79 11.26 -41.08
C GLU A 706 5.91 10.69 -39.96
N GLU A 707 4.59 10.59 -40.16
CA GLU A 707 3.64 9.94 -39.24
C GLU A 707 4.04 8.48 -38.98
N LYS A 708 4.38 7.73 -40.04
CA LYS A 708 4.83 6.33 -39.93
C LYS A 708 6.22 6.17 -39.30
N HIS A 709 7.12 7.14 -39.49
CA HIS A 709 8.42 7.15 -38.82
C HIS A 709 8.28 7.41 -37.33
N LEU A 710 7.51 8.44 -36.95
CA LEU A 710 7.22 8.80 -35.57
C LEU A 710 6.43 7.70 -34.84
N GLU A 711 5.53 7.00 -35.52
CA GLU A 711 4.81 5.84 -34.95
C GLU A 711 5.77 4.69 -34.61
N LYS A 712 6.78 4.42 -35.45
CA LYS A 712 7.83 3.43 -35.15
C LYS A 712 8.74 3.86 -34.01
N GLU A 713 9.20 5.11 -33.99
CA GLU A 713 10.05 5.64 -32.91
C GLU A 713 9.30 5.64 -31.57
N ARG A 714 8.04 6.08 -31.57
CA ARG A 714 7.19 6.07 -30.37
C ARG A 714 7.03 4.66 -29.82
N ARG A 715 6.78 3.67 -30.67
CA ARG A 715 6.65 2.26 -30.24
C ARG A 715 7.96 1.72 -29.65
N HIS A 716 9.11 2.06 -30.23
CA HIS A 716 10.41 1.68 -29.70
C HIS A 716 10.69 2.32 -28.32
N ILE A 717 10.35 3.59 -28.15
CA ILE A 717 10.48 4.30 -26.86
C ILE A 717 9.49 3.76 -25.82
N GLU A 718 8.24 3.45 -26.20
CA GLU A 718 7.25 2.84 -25.32
C GLU A 718 7.71 1.45 -24.83
N GLU A 719 8.28 0.63 -25.72
CA GLU A 719 8.86 -0.68 -25.39
C GLU A 719 10.07 -0.55 -24.44
N GLN A 720 10.96 0.43 -24.67
CA GLN A 720 12.08 0.75 -23.77
C GLN A 720 11.62 1.27 -22.41
N MET A 721 10.60 2.13 -22.38
CA MET A 721 10.07 2.73 -21.15
C MET A 721 9.35 1.68 -20.29
N LEU A 722 8.61 0.76 -20.91
CA LEU A 722 8.04 -0.42 -20.25
C LEU A 722 9.11 -1.35 -19.66
N HIS A 723 10.26 -1.49 -20.33
CA HIS A 723 11.39 -2.27 -19.84
C HIS A 723 12.05 -1.61 -18.61
N VAL A 724 12.28 -0.30 -18.65
CA VAL A 724 12.82 0.49 -17.53
C VAL A 724 11.87 0.48 -16.32
N GLN A 725 10.56 0.66 -16.53
CA GLN A 725 9.56 0.59 -15.44
C GLN A 725 9.48 -0.80 -14.79
N LYS A 726 9.63 -1.88 -15.56
CA LYS A 726 9.69 -3.25 -15.02
C LYS A 726 10.92 -3.45 -14.12
N LEU A 727 12.07 -2.90 -14.50
CA LEU A 727 13.31 -3.00 -13.72
C LEU A 727 13.28 -2.14 -12.46
N GLU A 728 12.72 -0.92 -12.53
CA GLU A 728 12.62 0.01 -11.40
C GLU A 728 11.65 -0.49 -10.31
N SER A 729 10.54 -1.11 -10.71
CA SER A 729 9.57 -1.76 -9.82
C SER A 729 10.18 -2.97 -9.08
N LEU A 730 11.01 -3.77 -9.75
CA LEU A 730 11.67 -4.92 -9.13
C LEU A 730 12.77 -4.50 -8.13
N GLY A 731 13.48 -3.39 -8.39
CA GLY A 731 14.60 -2.94 -7.56
C GLY A 731 14.22 -2.39 -6.19
N VAL A 732 13.06 -1.73 -6.06
CA VAL A 732 12.60 -1.17 -4.76
C VAL A 732 12.05 -2.26 -3.83
N LEU A 733 11.37 -3.27 -4.38
CA LEU A 733 10.85 -4.41 -3.61
C LEU A 733 11.95 -5.41 -3.24
N ALA A 734 12.93 -5.63 -4.12
CA ALA A 734 14.03 -6.57 -3.90
C ALA A 734 14.95 -6.16 -2.73
N GLY A 735 15.18 -4.85 -2.53
CA GLY A 735 16.04 -4.34 -1.45
C GLY A 735 15.47 -4.61 -0.05
N GLY A 736 14.17 -4.33 0.16
CA GLY A 736 13.51 -4.59 1.44
C GLY A 736 13.40 -6.08 1.77
N ILE A 737 13.04 -6.91 0.78
CA ILE A 737 12.93 -8.36 0.97
C ILE A 737 14.30 -8.98 1.29
N ALA A 738 15.34 -8.60 0.56
CA ALA A 738 16.68 -9.16 0.79
C ALA A 738 17.29 -8.70 2.12
N HIS A 739 16.98 -7.49 2.58
CA HIS A 739 17.34 -7.02 3.92
C HIS A 739 16.77 -7.97 5.01
N ASP A 740 15.48 -8.27 4.94
CA ASP A 740 14.82 -9.13 5.91
C ASP A 740 15.35 -10.58 5.86
N PHE A 741 15.63 -11.08 4.64
CA PHE A 741 16.29 -12.38 4.46
C PHE A 741 17.67 -12.43 5.11
N ASN A 742 18.49 -11.39 4.92
CA ASN A 742 19.83 -11.32 5.50
C ASN A 742 19.79 -11.27 7.03
N ASN A 743 18.78 -10.62 7.63
CA ASN A 743 18.60 -10.59 9.08
C ASN A 743 18.27 -11.98 9.65
N ILE A 744 17.36 -12.72 9.02
CA ILE A 744 17.04 -14.10 9.43
C ILE A 744 18.27 -15.00 9.31
N LEU A 745 18.98 -14.90 8.19
CA LEU A 745 20.16 -15.72 7.92
C LEU A 745 21.31 -15.39 8.87
N MET A 746 21.45 -14.14 9.30
CA MET A 746 22.41 -13.71 10.32
C MET A 746 22.19 -14.46 11.64
N VAL A 747 20.93 -14.53 12.11
CA VAL A 747 20.57 -15.24 13.34
C VAL A 747 20.84 -16.75 13.22
N VAL A 748 20.53 -17.35 12.07
CA VAL A 748 20.76 -18.79 11.83
C VAL A 748 22.25 -19.13 11.80
N ILE A 749 23.04 -18.36 11.05
CA ILE A 749 24.49 -18.57 10.94
C ILE A 749 25.17 -18.33 12.30
N GLY A 750 24.78 -17.26 13.00
CA GLY A 750 25.38 -16.93 14.29
C GLY A 750 25.10 -17.95 15.39
N ASN A 751 23.85 -18.43 15.53
CA ASN A 751 23.53 -19.47 16.51
C ASN A 751 24.21 -20.80 16.21
N THR A 752 24.35 -21.16 14.93
CA THR A 752 25.05 -22.39 14.54
C THR A 752 26.55 -22.32 14.78
N ASP A 753 27.19 -21.16 14.59
CA ASP A 753 28.60 -20.93 14.96
C ASP A 753 28.79 -21.07 16.48
N LEU A 754 27.96 -20.40 17.29
CA LEU A 754 28.03 -20.49 18.75
C LEU A 754 27.82 -21.93 19.27
N ALA A 755 26.86 -22.65 18.68
CA ALA A 755 26.62 -24.04 19.02
C ALA A 755 27.81 -24.94 18.67
N LEU A 756 28.44 -24.73 17.50
CA LEU A 756 29.63 -25.47 17.08
C LEU A 756 30.83 -25.24 18.00
N MET A 757 30.99 -24.03 18.55
CA MET A 757 32.08 -23.72 19.49
C MET A 757 31.92 -24.40 20.85
N ARG A 758 30.69 -24.52 21.34
CA ARG A 758 30.39 -25.14 22.64
C ARG A 758 30.29 -26.66 22.58
N LEU A 759 30.28 -27.23 21.38
CA LEU A 759 30.23 -28.68 21.16
C LEU A 759 31.63 -29.30 21.17
N ALA A 760 31.73 -30.52 21.71
CA ALA A 760 32.93 -31.32 21.54
C ALA A 760 33.19 -31.58 20.05
N PRO A 761 34.44 -31.50 19.55
CA PRO A 761 34.77 -31.66 18.13
C PRO A 761 34.28 -32.96 17.48
N GLU A 762 34.05 -33.99 18.30
CA GLU A 762 33.65 -35.35 17.93
C GLU A 762 32.12 -35.55 17.93
N SER A 763 31.34 -34.51 18.26
CA SER A 763 29.89 -34.62 18.36
C SER A 763 29.25 -34.89 16.99
N PRO A 764 28.37 -35.91 16.85
CA PRO A 764 27.64 -36.16 15.60
C PRO A 764 26.71 -34.99 15.22
N VAL A 765 26.30 -34.17 16.19
CA VAL A 765 25.48 -32.96 15.98
C VAL A 765 26.26 -31.87 15.22
N ALA A 766 27.59 -31.83 15.35
CA ALA A 766 28.42 -30.84 14.67
C ALA A 766 28.30 -30.95 13.13
N THR A 767 28.15 -32.17 12.60
CA THR A 767 27.92 -32.40 11.17
C THR A 767 26.61 -31.77 10.71
N HIS A 768 25.53 -31.90 11.49
CA HIS A 768 24.23 -31.30 11.16
C HIS A 768 24.27 -29.77 11.21
N LEU A 769 24.94 -29.19 12.22
CA LEU A 769 25.10 -27.73 12.31
C LEU A 769 25.91 -27.16 11.14
N ARG A 770 26.97 -27.85 10.70
CA ARG A 770 27.72 -27.45 9.49
C ARG A 770 26.86 -27.49 8.22
N GLN A 771 25.96 -28.46 8.09
CA GLN A 771 25.03 -28.53 6.96
C GLN A 771 24.01 -27.38 6.99
N ILE A 772 23.48 -27.04 8.16
CA ILE A 772 22.60 -25.87 8.34
C ILE A 772 23.32 -24.58 7.92
N GLN A 773 24.59 -24.43 8.30
CA GLN A 773 25.41 -23.28 7.87
C GLN A 773 25.61 -23.21 6.36
N ILE A 774 25.89 -24.35 5.72
CA ILE A 774 26.05 -24.42 4.25
C ILE A 774 24.75 -24.00 3.56
N ALA A 775 23.59 -24.49 4.04
CA ALA A 775 22.28 -24.13 3.49
C ALA A 775 21.96 -22.64 3.69
N ALA A 776 22.22 -22.10 4.88
CA ALA A 776 22.01 -20.68 5.19
C ALA A 776 22.91 -19.77 4.34
N LYS A 777 24.17 -20.16 4.10
CA LYS A 777 25.08 -19.44 3.18
C LYS A 777 24.59 -19.46 1.74
N LYS A 778 24.07 -20.59 1.25
CA LYS A 778 23.46 -20.66 -0.08
C LYS A 778 22.24 -19.73 -0.19
N ALA A 779 21.41 -19.65 0.85
CA ALA A 779 20.30 -18.71 0.90
C ALA A 779 20.74 -17.24 0.93
N ALA A 780 21.83 -16.93 1.63
CA ALA A 780 22.41 -15.57 1.65
C ALA A 780 22.93 -15.16 0.27
N GLY A 781 23.58 -16.09 -0.45
CA GLY A 781 23.99 -15.88 -1.84
C GLY A 781 22.81 -15.58 -2.77
N LEU A 782 21.66 -16.24 -2.58
CA LEU A 782 20.43 -15.97 -3.34
C LEU A 782 19.84 -14.59 -3.04
N ALA A 783 19.88 -14.14 -1.78
CA ALA A 783 19.46 -12.79 -1.39
C ALA A 783 20.38 -11.72 -2.03
N GLY A 784 21.70 -11.95 -2.04
CA GLY A 784 22.66 -11.10 -2.73
C GLY A 784 22.43 -11.00 -4.25
N GLN A 785 22.10 -12.12 -4.91
CA GLN A 785 21.74 -12.12 -6.34
C GLN A 785 20.48 -11.30 -6.63
N MET A 786 19.53 -11.26 -5.69
CA MET A 786 18.32 -10.44 -5.79
C MET A 786 18.64 -8.94 -5.65
N LEU A 787 19.60 -8.57 -4.80
CA LEU A 787 20.12 -7.21 -4.68
C LEU A 787 20.83 -6.75 -5.97
N ALA A 788 21.72 -7.59 -6.52
CA ALA A 788 22.48 -7.29 -7.73
C ALA A 788 21.60 -7.02 -8.95
N TYR A 789 20.43 -7.67 -9.02
CA TYR A 789 19.45 -7.47 -10.10
C TYR A 789 18.78 -6.08 -10.08
N SER A 790 18.75 -5.38 -8.93
CA SER A 790 18.13 -4.06 -8.79
C SER A 790 18.91 -2.92 -9.50
N GLY A 791 20.10 -3.21 -10.03
CA GLY A 791 20.92 -2.23 -10.76
C GLY A 791 21.44 -1.07 -9.91
N ARG A 792 21.29 -1.11 -8.58
CA ARG A 792 21.77 -0.08 -7.64
C ARG A 792 23.14 -0.40 -7.01
N GLY A 793 24.06 -0.96 -7.79
CA GLY A 793 25.48 -1.03 -7.44
C GLY A 793 26.28 -0.10 -8.35
N LYS A 794 27.05 0.84 -7.80
CA LYS A 794 28.14 1.45 -8.58
C LYS A 794 29.30 0.47 -8.58
N PHE A 795 29.82 0.13 -9.76
CA PHE A 795 30.98 -0.75 -9.91
C PHE A 795 32.18 -0.16 -9.17
N VAL A 796 32.76 -0.92 -8.22
CA VAL A 796 34.12 -0.62 -7.76
C VAL A 796 35.07 -1.48 -8.57
N VAL A 797 35.62 -0.82 -9.57
CA VAL A 797 36.50 -1.44 -10.55
C VAL A 797 37.91 -1.41 -9.98
N GLU A 798 38.44 -2.57 -9.58
CA GLU A 798 39.81 -2.74 -9.12
C GLU A 798 40.64 -3.56 -10.12
N LYS A 799 41.96 -3.58 -9.95
CA LYS A 799 42.86 -4.36 -10.82
C LYS A 799 42.87 -5.81 -10.36
N LEU A 800 42.26 -6.69 -11.15
CA LEU A 800 42.10 -8.10 -10.82
C LEU A 800 42.97 -9.02 -11.66
N ASP A 801 43.50 -10.05 -11.00
CA ASP A 801 44.02 -11.25 -11.65
C ASP A 801 42.91 -12.32 -11.67
N LEU A 802 42.36 -12.58 -12.86
CA LEU A 802 41.26 -13.54 -13.01
C LEU A 802 41.65 -14.97 -12.62
N ASN A 803 42.93 -15.37 -12.78
CA ASN A 803 43.36 -16.70 -12.37
C ASN A 803 43.17 -16.89 -10.87
N ARG A 804 43.63 -15.91 -10.09
CA ARG A 804 43.53 -15.95 -8.63
C ARG A 804 42.08 -15.97 -8.16
N VAL A 805 41.20 -15.18 -8.80
CA VAL A 805 39.77 -15.18 -8.46
C VAL A 805 39.16 -16.57 -8.68
N VAL A 806 39.47 -17.23 -9.80
CA VAL A 806 38.98 -18.60 -10.06
C VAL A 806 39.59 -19.59 -9.06
N GLU A 807 40.89 -19.51 -8.76
CA GLU A 807 41.57 -20.37 -7.78
C GLU A 807 40.94 -20.28 -6.38
N GLU A 808 40.68 -19.07 -5.88
CA GLU A 808 40.03 -18.84 -4.59
C GLU A 808 38.61 -19.41 -4.54
N MET A 809 37.93 -19.46 -5.69
CA MET A 809 36.57 -19.99 -5.81
C MET A 809 36.50 -21.51 -5.95
N MET A 810 37.59 -22.20 -6.28
CA MET A 810 37.57 -23.64 -6.63
C MET A 810 36.83 -24.50 -5.59
N GLN A 811 37.15 -24.31 -4.31
CA GLN A 811 36.50 -25.06 -3.22
C GLN A 811 34.99 -24.79 -3.14
N MET A 812 34.56 -23.56 -3.40
CA MET A 812 33.13 -23.20 -3.39
C MET A 812 32.41 -23.78 -4.61
N LEU A 813 33.05 -23.77 -5.78
CA LEU A 813 32.50 -24.31 -7.02
C LEU A 813 32.29 -25.82 -6.90
N GLU A 814 33.26 -26.56 -6.38
CA GLU A 814 33.16 -28.02 -6.17
C GLU A 814 31.98 -28.43 -5.27
N VAL A 815 31.66 -27.63 -4.25
CA VAL A 815 30.54 -27.89 -3.32
C VAL A 815 29.18 -27.48 -3.92
N SER A 816 29.19 -26.66 -4.96
CA SER A 816 27.99 -26.08 -5.58
C SER A 816 27.47 -26.89 -6.77
N ILE A 817 28.27 -27.81 -7.31
CA ILE A 817 27.92 -28.66 -8.45
C ILE A 817 27.56 -30.09 -8.05
N SER A 818 27.01 -30.86 -8.99
CA SER A 818 26.72 -32.29 -8.80
C SER A 818 28.00 -33.09 -8.54
N LYS A 819 27.96 -34.05 -7.59
CA LYS A 819 29.10 -34.95 -7.30
C LYS A 819 29.54 -35.81 -8.49
N LYS A 820 28.75 -35.88 -9.55
CA LYS A 820 29.05 -36.62 -10.79
C LYS A 820 29.80 -35.76 -11.83
N VAL A 821 30.02 -34.49 -11.53
CA VAL A 821 30.65 -33.52 -12.42
C VAL A 821 32.06 -33.21 -11.93
N GLU A 822 33.04 -33.31 -12.82
CA GLU A 822 34.45 -32.98 -12.54
C GLU A 822 34.75 -31.55 -13.02
N ILE A 823 35.35 -30.71 -12.18
CA ILE A 823 35.86 -29.39 -12.61
C ILE A 823 37.33 -29.52 -13.00
N ARG A 824 37.69 -29.04 -14.18
CA ARG A 824 39.08 -28.91 -14.64
C ARG A 824 39.41 -27.44 -14.86
N SER A 825 40.61 -27.04 -14.44
CA SER A 825 41.12 -25.69 -14.67
C SER A 825 42.31 -25.71 -15.65
N ASN A 826 42.35 -24.72 -16.54
CA ASN A 826 43.47 -24.51 -17.46
C ASN A 826 43.81 -23.01 -17.54
N PHE A 827 44.77 -22.57 -16.74
CA PHE A 827 45.09 -21.16 -16.61
C PHE A 827 46.30 -20.76 -17.45
N SER A 828 46.21 -19.60 -18.12
CA SER A 828 47.36 -18.99 -18.78
C SER A 828 48.36 -18.46 -17.74
N GLN A 829 49.65 -18.75 -17.93
CA GLN A 829 50.72 -18.36 -16.98
C GLN A 829 50.94 -16.83 -16.89
N HIS A 830 50.50 -16.05 -17.90
CA HIS A 830 50.75 -14.61 -17.98
C HIS A 830 49.49 -13.87 -18.43
N LEU A 831 48.42 -13.99 -17.64
CA LEU A 831 47.16 -13.28 -17.91
C LEU A 831 47.31 -11.80 -17.51
N PRO A 832 47.01 -10.83 -18.39
CA PRO A 832 47.03 -9.42 -18.02
C PRO A 832 45.92 -9.10 -17.01
N ALA A 833 46.15 -8.11 -16.15
CA ALA A 833 45.15 -7.67 -15.19
C ALA A 833 43.94 -7.07 -15.89
N VAL A 834 42.75 -7.22 -15.31
CA VAL A 834 41.53 -6.55 -15.79
C VAL A 834 41.07 -5.53 -14.77
N GLU A 835 40.42 -4.48 -15.24
CA GLU A 835 39.69 -3.54 -14.38
C GLU A 835 38.28 -4.08 -14.19
N ALA A 836 38.01 -4.73 -13.05
CA ALA A 836 36.68 -5.27 -12.74
C ALA A 836 36.36 -5.33 -11.25
N ASP A 837 35.07 -5.44 -10.92
CA ASP A 837 34.56 -5.68 -9.57
C ASP A 837 34.64 -7.18 -9.23
N ILE A 838 35.40 -7.53 -8.20
CA ILE A 838 35.67 -8.94 -7.85
C ILE A 838 34.40 -9.70 -7.48
N THR A 839 33.43 -9.04 -6.83
CA THR A 839 32.17 -9.65 -6.40
C THR A 839 31.32 -10.00 -7.61
N GLN A 840 31.26 -9.09 -8.59
CA GLN A 840 30.53 -9.30 -9.84
C GLN A 840 31.19 -10.37 -10.72
N ILE A 841 32.53 -10.42 -10.78
CA ILE A 841 33.25 -11.49 -11.50
C ILE A 841 33.02 -12.85 -10.84
N ARG A 842 33.06 -12.94 -9.50
CA ARG A 842 32.71 -14.17 -8.77
C ARG A 842 31.28 -14.63 -9.09
N GLN A 843 30.34 -13.68 -9.21
CA GLN A 843 28.95 -13.97 -9.58
C GLN A 843 28.82 -14.50 -11.03
N VAL A 844 29.58 -13.94 -11.97
CA VAL A 844 29.64 -14.44 -13.35
C VAL A 844 30.13 -15.89 -13.37
N ILE A 845 31.26 -16.18 -12.71
CA ILE A 845 31.84 -17.53 -12.65
C ILE A 845 30.83 -18.51 -12.03
N MET A 846 30.24 -18.18 -10.89
CA MET A 846 29.29 -19.05 -10.20
C MET A 846 28.06 -19.36 -11.06
N ASN A 847 27.47 -18.36 -11.70
CA ASN A 847 26.27 -18.55 -12.53
C ASN A 847 26.56 -19.42 -13.76
N LEU A 848 27.72 -19.24 -14.41
CA LEU A 848 28.11 -20.07 -15.54
C LEU A 848 28.36 -21.52 -15.13
N VAL A 849 29.07 -21.74 -14.01
CA VAL A 849 29.37 -23.10 -13.50
C VAL A 849 28.13 -23.83 -13.01
N ILE A 850 27.20 -23.15 -12.33
CA ILE A 850 25.90 -23.75 -11.94
C ILE A 850 25.11 -24.14 -13.18
N ASN A 851 25.00 -23.26 -14.17
CA ASN A 851 24.28 -23.56 -15.41
C ASN A 851 24.90 -24.74 -16.16
N ALA A 852 26.24 -24.82 -16.22
CA ALA A 852 26.99 -25.94 -16.77
C ALA A 852 26.69 -27.26 -16.04
N SER A 853 26.74 -27.27 -14.70
CA SER A 853 26.41 -28.46 -13.91
C SER A 853 24.97 -28.91 -14.11
N GLU A 854 24.03 -27.97 -14.21
CA GLU A 854 22.62 -28.28 -14.43
C GLU A 854 22.37 -28.79 -15.85
N ALA A 855 23.12 -28.31 -16.85
CA ALA A 855 23.05 -28.81 -18.23
C ALA A 855 23.59 -30.23 -18.39
N ILE A 856 24.53 -30.64 -17.52
CA ILE A 856 25.01 -32.03 -17.44
C ILE A 856 23.98 -32.94 -16.73
N GLY A 857 23.25 -32.39 -15.75
CA GLY A 857 22.17 -33.09 -15.05
C GLY A 857 22.65 -34.29 -14.24
N ASP A 858 21.98 -35.44 -14.42
CA ASP A 858 22.28 -36.68 -13.70
C ASP A 858 23.43 -37.50 -14.28
N SER A 859 23.98 -37.08 -15.42
CA SER A 859 25.07 -37.75 -16.14
C SER A 859 26.44 -37.41 -15.53
N SER A 860 27.45 -38.23 -15.81
CA SER A 860 28.85 -37.83 -15.56
C SER A 860 29.30 -36.87 -16.64
N GLY A 861 29.93 -35.76 -16.25
CA GLY A 861 30.42 -34.76 -17.21
C GLY A 861 31.57 -33.94 -16.65
N VAL A 862 32.11 -33.08 -17.49
CA VAL A 862 33.25 -32.23 -17.15
C VAL A 862 32.88 -30.77 -17.38
N ILE A 863 33.23 -29.92 -16.43
CA ILE A 863 33.22 -28.46 -16.58
C ILE A 863 34.67 -28.00 -16.65
N THR A 864 35.05 -27.34 -17.73
CA THR A 864 36.40 -26.80 -17.92
C THR A 864 36.36 -25.28 -17.78
N ILE A 865 37.16 -24.73 -16.86
CA ILE A 865 37.36 -23.29 -16.69
C ILE A 865 38.75 -22.95 -17.22
N SER A 866 38.80 -22.11 -18.26
CA SER A 866 40.06 -21.70 -18.88
C SER A 866 40.22 -20.19 -18.87
N THR A 867 41.47 -19.71 -18.77
CA THR A 867 41.79 -18.30 -18.94
C THR A 867 42.81 -18.10 -20.05
N GLY A 868 42.67 -17.01 -20.80
CA GLY A 868 43.56 -16.70 -21.93
C GLY A 868 43.46 -15.25 -22.38
N THR A 869 44.08 -14.91 -23.49
CA THR A 869 44.02 -13.56 -24.07
C THR A 869 43.54 -13.62 -25.52
N VAL A 870 42.73 -12.66 -25.93
CA VAL A 870 42.21 -12.53 -27.30
C VAL A 870 42.46 -11.10 -27.78
N ASP A 871 42.97 -10.94 -29.00
CA ASP A 871 43.07 -9.64 -29.67
C ASP A 871 41.78 -9.44 -30.47
N CYS A 872 40.99 -8.42 -30.13
CA CYS A 872 39.68 -8.19 -30.74
C CYS A 872 39.76 -7.04 -31.75
N HIS A 873 39.47 -7.35 -33.02
CA HIS A 873 39.42 -6.38 -34.12
C HIS A 873 37.98 -5.96 -34.42
N ARG A 874 37.80 -4.86 -35.18
CA ARG A 874 36.48 -4.27 -35.47
C ARG A 874 35.46 -5.25 -36.06
N ASP A 875 35.92 -6.16 -36.91
CA ASP A 875 35.07 -7.16 -37.56
C ASP A 875 34.55 -8.22 -36.57
N ASP A 876 35.27 -8.47 -35.47
CA ASP A 876 34.85 -9.40 -34.39
C ASP A 876 33.82 -8.76 -33.43
N LEU A 877 33.73 -7.42 -33.42
CA LEU A 877 32.84 -6.64 -32.55
C LEU A 877 31.42 -6.51 -33.13
N ASP A 878 31.27 -6.59 -34.47
CA ASP A 878 29.99 -6.41 -35.19
C ASP A 878 29.09 -7.67 -35.24
N GLU A 879 29.60 -8.88 -34.98
CA GLU A 879 28.80 -10.12 -34.92
C GLU A 879 28.17 -10.38 -33.53
N SER A 880 28.52 -9.58 -32.52
CA SER A 880 27.97 -9.70 -31.17
C SER A 880 26.67 -8.89 -31.03
N TRP A 881 25.70 -9.39 -30.24
CA TRP A 881 24.33 -8.88 -30.13
C TRP A 881 24.17 -7.43 -29.57
N LEU A 882 25.21 -6.58 -29.55
CA LEU A 882 25.22 -5.30 -28.82
C LEU A 882 26.09 -4.22 -29.48
N GLY A 883 25.50 -3.05 -29.74
CA GLY A 883 26.08 -1.99 -30.58
C GLY A 883 27.16 -1.07 -29.99
N HIS A 884 27.97 -0.57 -30.94
CA HIS A 884 28.50 0.79 -31.18
C HIS A 884 29.48 1.55 -30.24
N ASP A 885 29.96 1.01 -29.11
CA ASP A 885 30.93 1.76 -28.27
C ASP A 885 32.10 0.93 -27.66
N LEU A 886 32.47 -0.19 -28.30
CA LEU A 886 33.59 -1.05 -27.86
C LEU A 886 34.91 -0.67 -28.58
N SER A 887 36.01 -0.62 -27.83
CA SER A 887 37.35 -0.29 -28.35
C SER A 887 38.13 -1.55 -28.77
N GLU A 888 38.78 -1.49 -29.93
CA GLU A 888 39.77 -2.49 -30.38
C GLU A 888 40.91 -2.62 -29.36
N GLY A 889 41.42 -3.83 -29.15
CA GLY A 889 42.57 -4.07 -28.26
C GLY A 889 42.64 -5.47 -27.68
N LEU A 890 43.54 -5.63 -26.70
CA LEU A 890 43.77 -6.88 -25.99
C LEU A 890 42.70 -7.09 -24.91
N TYR A 891 42.04 -8.25 -24.93
CA TYR A 891 41.06 -8.68 -23.94
C TYR A 891 41.58 -9.90 -23.18
N ALA A 892 41.34 -9.93 -21.87
CA ALA A 892 41.46 -11.14 -21.08
C ALA A 892 40.17 -11.97 -21.25
N CYS A 893 40.33 -13.26 -21.52
CA CYS A 893 39.26 -14.20 -21.78
C CYS A 893 39.12 -15.15 -20.59
N LEU A 894 37.90 -15.26 -20.06
CA LEU A 894 37.45 -16.29 -19.14
C LEU A 894 36.47 -17.20 -19.89
N GLU A 895 36.80 -18.48 -20.00
CA GLU A 895 36.00 -19.48 -20.71
C GLU A 895 35.46 -20.52 -19.73
N VAL A 896 34.16 -20.82 -19.82
CA VAL A 896 33.51 -21.91 -19.08
C VAL A 896 32.83 -22.83 -20.10
N ALA A 897 33.34 -24.06 -20.20
CA ALA A 897 32.85 -25.08 -21.13
C ALA A 897 32.29 -26.30 -20.38
N ASP A 898 31.13 -26.80 -20.81
CA ASP A 898 30.48 -27.99 -20.26
C ASP A 898 30.24 -29.07 -21.31
N THR A 899 30.11 -30.32 -20.85
CA THR A 899 29.77 -31.47 -21.70
C THR A 899 28.29 -31.87 -21.60
N GLY A 900 27.41 -30.89 -21.31
CA GLY A 900 25.99 -31.09 -21.07
C GLY A 900 25.13 -31.17 -22.34
N CYS A 901 23.83 -30.94 -22.19
CA CYS A 901 22.85 -31.13 -23.26
C CYS A 901 22.92 -30.13 -24.43
N GLY A 902 23.65 -29.02 -24.29
CA GLY A 902 23.69 -27.95 -25.28
C GLY A 902 22.34 -27.25 -25.52
N MET A 903 22.30 -26.29 -26.43
CA MET A 903 21.13 -25.43 -26.70
C MET A 903 20.82 -25.30 -28.20
N ALA A 904 19.54 -25.14 -28.54
CA ALA A 904 19.10 -24.83 -29.90
C ALA A 904 19.23 -23.32 -30.20
N LYS A 905 19.30 -22.94 -31.48
CA LYS A 905 19.49 -21.54 -31.90
C LYS A 905 18.40 -20.60 -31.37
N GLU A 906 17.15 -21.07 -31.30
CA GLU A 906 16.01 -20.32 -30.76
C GLU A 906 16.09 -20.12 -29.24
N THR A 907 16.82 -21.00 -28.54
CA THR A 907 17.10 -20.84 -27.12
C THR A 907 18.19 -19.80 -26.92
N ILE A 908 19.27 -19.87 -27.72
CA ILE A 908 20.40 -18.93 -27.70
C ILE A 908 19.94 -17.48 -27.85
N THR A 909 18.97 -17.19 -28.72
CA THR A 909 18.44 -15.82 -28.90
C THR A 909 17.68 -15.28 -27.69
N ARG A 910 17.29 -16.14 -26.74
CA ARG A 910 16.48 -15.80 -25.57
C ARG A 910 17.18 -16.02 -24.24
N ILE A 911 18.39 -16.61 -24.21
CA ILE A 911 19.08 -16.98 -22.95
C ILE A 911 19.33 -15.80 -22.01
N TYR A 912 19.39 -14.58 -22.55
CA TYR A 912 19.60 -13.36 -21.77
C TYR A 912 18.30 -12.63 -21.42
N ASP A 913 17.15 -13.12 -21.88
CA ASP A 913 15.84 -12.57 -21.50
C ASP A 913 15.59 -12.82 -20.00
N PRO A 914 15.26 -11.79 -19.21
CA PRO A 914 14.91 -11.98 -17.81
C PRO A 914 13.74 -12.95 -17.65
N PHE A 915 13.86 -13.89 -16.71
CA PHE A 915 12.91 -14.98 -16.44
C PHE A 915 12.81 -16.06 -17.52
N PHE A 916 13.57 -15.97 -18.61
CA PHE A 916 13.62 -17.06 -19.58
C PHE A 916 14.35 -18.25 -18.99
N THR A 917 13.68 -19.39 -19.01
CA THR A 917 14.19 -20.65 -18.50
C THR A 917 13.70 -21.77 -19.42
N THR A 918 14.57 -22.74 -19.68
CA THR A 918 14.21 -24.02 -20.30
C THR A 918 13.92 -25.09 -19.24
N LYS A 919 13.96 -24.71 -17.95
CA LYS A 919 13.86 -25.60 -16.79
C LYS A 919 12.54 -25.39 -16.06
N PHE A 920 11.91 -26.49 -15.64
CA PHE A 920 10.64 -26.50 -14.90
C PHE A 920 10.72 -25.78 -13.54
N THR A 921 11.90 -25.74 -12.91
CA THR A 921 12.15 -25.10 -11.59
C THR A 921 13.02 -23.85 -11.68
N GLY A 922 13.48 -23.48 -12.88
CA GLY A 922 14.44 -22.38 -13.06
C GLY A 922 13.75 -21.02 -12.98
N ARG A 923 14.37 -20.07 -12.29
CA ARG A 923 13.85 -18.68 -12.19
C ARG A 923 14.22 -17.80 -13.40
N GLY A 924 15.17 -18.25 -14.24
CA GLY A 924 15.57 -17.55 -15.47
C GLY A 924 16.30 -16.21 -15.28
N LEU A 925 16.91 -15.97 -14.12
CA LEU A 925 17.54 -14.68 -13.78
C LEU A 925 19.08 -14.68 -13.90
N GLY A 926 19.73 -15.85 -13.80
CA GLY A 926 21.19 -15.95 -13.73
C GLY A 926 21.91 -15.43 -14.97
N MET A 927 21.43 -15.81 -16.17
CA MET A 927 22.07 -15.40 -17.43
C MET A 927 21.82 -13.93 -17.79
N ALA A 928 20.65 -13.39 -17.45
CA ALA A 928 20.39 -11.96 -17.57
C ALA A 928 21.34 -11.13 -16.68
N ALA A 929 21.63 -11.61 -15.46
CA ALA A 929 22.61 -10.99 -14.58
C ALA A 929 24.04 -11.06 -15.15
N VAL A 930 24.47 -12.22 -15.68
CA VAL A 930 25.78 -12.38 -16.34
C VAL A 930 25.95 -11.35 -17.47
N MET A 931 24.95 -11.21 -18.35
CA MET A 931 24.98 -10.23 -19.44
C MET A 931 25.09 -8.79 -18.91
N GLY A 932 24.31 -8.44 -17.89
CA GLY A 932 24.35 -7.11 -17.27
C GLY A 932 25.71 -6.78 -16.66
N ILE A 933 26.32 -7.74 -15.96
CA ILE A 933 27.63 -7.61 -15.33
C ILE A 933 28.72 -7.40 -16.38
N VAL A 934 28.76 -8.24 -17.40
CA VAL A 934 29.78 -8.18 -18.45
C VAL A 934 29.70 -6.84 -19.20
N ARG A 935 28.50 -6.37 -19.52
CA ARG A 935 28.29 -5.02 -20.10
C ARG A 935 28.77 -3.90 -19.17
N GLY A 936 28.46 -4.01 -17.88
CA GLY A 936 28.89 -3.04 -16.86
C GLY A 936 30.41 -2.84 -16.81
N HIS A 937 31.16 -3.88 -17.14
CA HIS A 937 32.62 -3.90 -17.20
C HIS A 937 33.20 -3.64 -18.59
N LYS A 938 32.39 -3.13 -19.53
CA LYS A 938 32.78 -2.91 -20.94
C LYS A 938 33.30 -4.19 -21.62
N GLY A 939 32.81 -5.34 -21.17
CA GLY A 939 33.16 -6.65 -21.68
C GLY A 939 32.17 -7.19 -22.70
N ILE A 940 32.54 -8.31 -23.30
CA ILE A 940 31.75 -9.04 -24.29
C ILE A 940 31.53 -10.46 -23.77
N ILE A 941 30.32 -10.99 -23.96
CA ILE A 941 30.05 -12.41 -23.73
C ILE A 941 29.62 -13.06 -25.04
N THR A 942 30.29 -14.14 -25.41
CA THR A 942 29.90 -14.99 -26.54
C THR A 942 29.56 -16.39 -26.04
N VAL A 943 28.68 -17.05 -26.79
CA VAL A 943 28.20 -18.39 -26.49
C VAL A 943 28.29 -19.25 -27.74
N ASP A 944 28.88 -20.43 -27.62
CA ASP A 944 28.87 -21.46 -28.62
C ASP A 944 28.21 -22.70 -28.03
N SER A 945 27.15 -23.20 -28.68
CA SER A 945 26.35 -24.31 -28.17
C SER A 945 25.62 -25.00 -29.31
N GLU A 946 25.68 -26.33 -29.30
CA GLU A 946 24.88 -27.19 -30.18
C GLU A 946 24.21 -28.27 -29.33
N VAL A 947 22.96 -28.60 -29.67
CA VAL A 947 22.19 -29.65 -28.97
C VAL A 947 22.97 -30.97 -29.02
N GLY A 948 23.33 -31.49 -27.83
CA GLY A 948 24.08 -32.73 -27.65
C GLY A 948 25.62 -32.58 -27.57
N SER A 949 26.16 -31.37 -27.77
CA SER A 949 27.61 -31.12 -27.81
C SER A 949 28.14 -30.26 -26.66
N GLY A 950 27.29 -29.93 -25.68
CA GLY A 950 27.64 -29.05 -24.57
C GLY A 950 27.56 -27.56 -24.92
N THR A 951 28.01 -26.71 -23.99
CA THR A 951 28.01 -25.26 -24.17
C THR A 951 29.35 -24.67 -23.74
N THR A 952 29.83 -23.68 -24.49
CA THR A 952 30.99 -22.87 -24.14
C THR A 952 30.61 -21.40 -24.07
N PHE A 953 30.78 -20.80 -22.89
CA PHE A 953 30.67 -19.35 -22.71
C PHE A 953 32.07 -18.73 -22.66
N LYS A 954 32.28 -17.64 -23.39
CA LYS A 954 33.50 -16.84 -23.33
C LYS A 954 33.16 -15.42 -22.88
N VAL A 955 33.77 -15.00 -21.79
CA VAL A 955 33.68 -13.64 -21.24
C VAL A 955 35.00 -12.93 -21.52
N LEU A 956 34.92 -11.87 -22.33
CA LEU A 956 36.05 -11.04 -22.73
C LEU A 956 36.00 -9.72 -21.97
N LEU A 957 37.06 -9.39 -21.24
CA LEU A 957 37.19 -8.15 -20.48
C LEU A 957 38.41 -7.35 -20.98
N PRO A 958 38.32 -6.01 -21.11
CA PRO A 958 39.44 -5.19 -21.55
C PRO A 958 40.67 -5.40 -20.65
N ALA A 959 41.82 -5.73 -21.25
CA ALA A 959 43.03 -6.06 -20.50
C ALA A 959 43.90 -4.81 -20.26
N LEU A 960 44.50 -4.72 -19.08
CA LEU A 960 45.47 -3.68 -18.74
C LEU A 960 46.88 -4.11 -19.14
N LEU A 961 47.66 -3.19 -19.70
CA LEU A 961 49.07 -3.41 -20.07
C LEU A 961 50.03 -3.47 -18.85
N THR A 962 49.53 -3.48 -17.61
CA THR A 962 50.34 -3.44 -16.38
C THR A 962 50.06 -4.67 -15.50
N PRO A 963 51.08 -5.38 -14.97
CA PRO A 963 50.86 -6.51 -14.05
C PRO A 963 50.24 -6.06 -12.72
N ALA A 964 49.39 -6.90 -12.12
CA ALA A 964 48.82 -6.67 -10.79
C ALA A 964 49.90 -6.74 -9.69
N THR A 965 49.88 -5.80 -8.74
CA THR A 965 50.73 -5.83 -7.53
C THR A 965 50.09 -6.68 -6.45
N LEU A 966 50.85 -7.64 -5.93
CA LEU A 966 50.45 -8.59 -4.88
C LEU A 966 50.25 -7.92 -3.52
N HIS A 967 49.04 -8.05 -2.95
CA HIS A 967 48.84 -8.04 -1.50
C HIS A 967 48.56 -9.49 -1.03
N VAL A 968 49.28 -9.91 0.00
CA VAL A 968 49.14 -11.19 0.70
C VAL A 968 48.81 -10.85 2.15
N ASP A 969 47.58 -11.11 2.58
CA ASP A 969 47.24 -11.07 4.00
C ASP A 969 47.65 -12.40 4.66
N ALA A 970 48.30 -12.29 5.81
CA ALA A 970 48.71 -13.42 6.64
C ALA A 970 47.50 -14.00 7.41
N PRO A 971 47.49 -15.31 7.73
CA PRO A 971 46.42 -15.92 8.51
C PRO A 971 46.39 -15.33 9.95
N PRO A 972 45.21 -15.06 10.53
CA PRO A 972 45.12 -14.49 11.88
C PRO A 972 45.54 -15.50 12.95
N ASP A 973 46.28 -15.01 13.94
CA ASP A 973 46.67 -15.73 15.15
C ASP A 973 45.43 -16.10 15.99
N SER A 974 45.23 -17.38 16.24
CA SER A 974 44.05 -17.93 16.94
C SER A 974 44.00 -17.69 18.46
N SER A 975 44.76 -16.71 18.97
CA SER A 975 44.89 -16.43 20.41
C SER A 975 44.39 -15.05 20.84
N TRP A 976 43.86 -14.24 19.92
CA TRP A 976 43.38 -12.90 20.25
C TRP A 976 42.15 -12.95 21.17
N HIS A 977 42.21 -12.18 22.26
CA HIS A 977 41.10 -11.95 23.18
C HIS A 977 40.91 -10.44 23.29
N GLY A 978 39.71 -9.96 22.98
CA GLY A 978 39.33 -8.56 23.11
C GLY A 978 39.25 -8.14 24.57
N SER A 979 39.51 -6.86 24.83
CA SER A 979 39.33 -6.27 26.16
C SER A 979 38.76 -4.85 26.06
N GLY A 980 37.84 -4.50 26.94
CA GLY A 980 37.15 -3.21 26.93
C GLY A 980 35.64 -3.32 26.78
N GLN A 981 34.98 -2.20 26.45
CA GLN A 981 33.54 -2.14 26.26
C GLN A 981 33.18 -1.77 24.81
N VAL A 982 32.26 -2.52 24.21
CA VAL A 982 31.76 -2.30 22.84
C VAL A 982 30.28 -1.93 22.92
N LEU A 983 29.88 -0.93 22.13
CA LEU A 983 28.47 -0.59 21.92
C LEU A 983 27.98 -1.26 20.63
N LEU A 984 27.06 -2.21 20.75
CA LEU A 984 26.40 -2.87 19.63
C LEU A 984 25.04 -2.20 19.37
N VAL A 985 24.76 -1.83 18.14
CA VAL A 985 23.54 -1.09 17.76
C VAL A 985 22.89 -1.74 16.56
N ASP A 986 21.65 -2.18 16.72
CA ASP A 986 20.85 -2.86 15.69
C ASP A 986 19.37 -2.79 16.11
N ASP A 987 18.44 -2.57 15.19
CA ASP A 987 17.01 -2.45 15.52
C ASP A 987 16.31 -3.80 15.67
N GLU A 988 16.93 -4.88 15.17
CA GLU A 988 16.42 -6.23 15.29
C GLU A 988 16.92 -6.89 16.59
N GLU A 989 15.99 -7.14 17.52
CA GLU A 989 16.30 -7.72 18.85
C GLU A 989 17.04 -9.06 18.74
N ALA A 990 16.70 -9.87 17.73
CA ALA A 990 17.35 -11.16 17.49
C ALA A 990 18.82 -11.01 17.04
N VAL A 991 19.14 -9.98 16.26
CA VAL A 991 20.53 -9.69 15.83
C VAL A 991 21.34 -9.13 16.99
N LEU A 992 20.76 -8.21 17.78
CA LEU A 992 21.35 -7.73 19.03
C LEU A 992 21.70 -8.88 19.99
N ALA A 993 20.78 -9.82 20.18
CA ALA A 993 20.97 -10.95 21.09
C ALA A 993 22.15 -11.84 20.66
N VAL A 994 22.23 -12.19 19.37
CA VAL A 994 23.32 -13.02 18.84
C VAL A 994 24.65 -12.27 18.84
N GLY A 995 24.67 -11.02 18.37
CA GLY A 995 25.87 -10.19 18.32
C GLY A 995 26.45 -9.91 19.72
N LYS A 996 25.58 -9.72 20.72
CA LYS A 996 26.00 -9.57 22.12
C LYS A 996 26.75 -10.80 22.61
N VAL A 997 26.18 -12.00 22.40
CA VAL A 997 26.83 -13.24 22.82
C VAL A 997 28.16 -13.44 22.09
N MET A 998 28.22 -13.14 20.78
CA MET A 998 29.46 -13.19 20.00
C MET A 998 30.56 -12.29 20.58
N LEU A 999 30.24 -11.02 20.87
CA LEU A 999 31.20 -10.07 21.43
C LEU A 999 31.63 -10.42 22.87
N GLU A 1000 30.72 -10.97 23.69
CA GLU A 1000 31.03 -11.46 25.04
C GLU A 1000 31.98 -12.68 25.01
N GLU A 1001 31.81 -13.60 24.05
CA GLU A 1001 32.71 -14.74 23.83
C GLU A 1001 34.11 -14.28 23.35
N LEU A 1002 34.20 -13.16 22.64
CA LEU A 1002 35.49 -12.54 22.28
C LEU A 1002 36.15 -11.79 23.44
N GLY A 1003 35.49 -11.66 24.60
CA GLY A 1003 36.05 -11.06 25.82
C GLY A 1003 35.62 -9.60 26.11
N PHE A 1004 34.70 -9.03 25.32
CA PHE A 1004 34.23 -7.65 25.53
C PHE A 1004 33.06 -7.55 26.50
N LYS A 1005 32.95 -6.40 27.18
CA LYS A 1005 31.70 -5.99 27.82
C LYS A 1005 30.81 -5.31 26.78
N VAL A 1006 29.56 -5.73 26.65
CA VAL A 1006 28.68 -5.22 25.57
C VAL A 1006 27.57 -4.34 26.14
N LEU A 1007 27.45 -3.13 25.61
CA LEU A 1007 26.24 -2.31 25.70
C LEU A 1007 25.46 -2.47 24.41
N THR A 1008 24.12 -2.49 24.49
CA THR A 1008 23.24 -2.64 23.32
C THR A 1008 22.30 -1.46 23.20
N ALA A 1009 22.05 -1.01 21.98
CA ALA A 1009 21.02 -0.01 21.65
C ALA A 1009 20.18 -0.47 20.45
N SER A 1010 18.88 -0.15 20.46
CA SER A 1010 17.95 -0.54 19.39
C SER A 1010 17.77 0.49 18.27
N ASP A 1011 18.37 1.68 18.40
CA ASP A 1011 18.35 2.71 17.36
C ASP A 1011 19.49 3.73 17.53
N GLY A 1012 19.68 4.59 16.52
CA GLY A 1012 20.72 5.62 16.54
C GLY A 1012 20.58 6.67 17.65
N LEU A 1013 19.38 6.93 18.18
CA LEU A 1013 19.16 7.88 19.28
C LEU A 1013 19.59 7.30 20.62
N GLU A 1014 19.20 6.04 20.90
CA GLU A 1014 19.64 5.31 22.10
C GLU A 1014 21.16 5.12 22.07
N ALA A 1015 21.73 4.78 20.91
CA ALA A 1015 23.17 4.67 20.73
C ALA A 1015 23.90 5.99 21.02
N LEU A 1016 23.39 7.11 20.54
CA LEU A 1016 23.97 8.44 20.80
C LEU A 1016 23.85 8.84 22.28
N ALA A 1017 22.75 8.47 22.96
CA ALA A 1017 22.58 8.71 24.39
C ALA A 1017 23.57 7.90 25.22
N LEU A 1018 23.69 6.59 24.96
CA LEU A 1018 24.65 5.71 25.62
C LEU A 1018 26.10 6.12 25.35
N PHE A 1019 26.41 6.54 24.11
CA PHE A 1019 27.74 7.06 23.79
C PHE A 1019 28.08 8.33 24.57
N LYS A 1020 27.13 9.25 24.77
CA LYS A 1020 27.34 10.45 25.58
C LYS A 1020 27.58 10.13 27.06
N GLU A 1021 26.87 9.15 27.61
CA GLU A 1021 26.96 8.77 29.02
C GLU A 1021 28.22 7.95 29.32
N HIS A 1022 28.57 7.02 28.43
CA HIS A 1022 29.66 6.05 28.62
C HIS A 1022 30.87 6.28 27.70
N ARG A 1023 31.04 7.51 27.20
CA ARG A 1023 32.11 7.87 26.25
C ARG A 1023 33.51 7.41 26.67
N ALA A 1024 33.83 7.48 27.97
CA ALA A 1024 35.15 7.15 28.48
C ALA A 1024 35.42 5.63 28.54
N THR A 1025 34.39 4.80 28.43
CA THR A 1025 34.51 3.33 28.58
C THR A 1025 34.25 2.59 27.26
N ILE A 1026 33.45 3.14 26.35
CA ILE A 1026 33.20 2.58 25.01
C ILE A 1026 34.44 2.77 24.13
N GLY A 1027 35.11 1.67 23.79
CA GLY A 1027 36.31 1.67 22.95
C GLY A 1027 36.02 1.52 21.46
N GLN A 1028 34.96 0.80 21.10
CA GLN A 1028 34.52 0.57 19.72
C GLN A 1028 32.99 0.48 19.65
N ILE A 1029 32.41 0.84 18.51
CA ILE A 1029 30.98 0.78 18.25
C ILE A 1029 30.76 -0.10 17.01
N VAL A 1030 29.87 -1.08 17.10
CA VAL A 1030 29.39 -1.88 15.96
C VAL A 1030 27.94 -1.48 15.73
N MET A 1031 27.62 -0.90 14.57
CA MET A 1031 26.33 -0.23 14.36
C MET A 1031 25.73 -0.54 12.99
N ASP A 1032 24.44 -0.87 12.96
CA ASP A 1032 23.70 -1.03 11.71
C ASP A 1032 23.49 0.29 10.97
N LEU A 1033 23.55 0.24 9.64
CA LEU A 1033 23.36 1.41 8.80
C LEU A 1033 21.91 1.88 8.75
N THR A 1034 20.94 0.95 8.69
CA THR A 1034 19.54 1.20 8.36
C THR A 1034 18.65 0.88 9.55
N MET A 1035 18.38 1.90 10.37
CA MET A 1035 17.59 1.77 11.59
C MET A 1035 16.46 2.81 11.66
N PRO A 1036 15.32 2.52 12.32
CA PRO A 1036 14.23 3.45 12.54
C PRO A 1036 14.63 4.61 13.49
N ARG A 1037 13.84 5.70 13.46
CA ARG A 1037 14.06 6.96 14.21
C ARG A 1037 15.31 7.74 13.80
N MET A 1038 16.49 7.13 13.85
CA MET A 1038 17.78 7.69 13.43
C MET A 1038 18.63 6.58 12.84
N GLY A 1039 18.99 6.71 11.57
CA GLY A 1039 19.86 5.74 10.88
C GLY A 1039 21.31 5.81 11.34
N GLY A 1040 22.09 4.78 11.03
CA GLY A 1040 23.49 4.67 11.42
C GLY A 1040 24.35 5.81 10.87
N GLU A 1041 24.06 6.30 9.65
CA GLU A 1041 24.78 7.43 9.04
C GLU A 1041 24.65 8.71 9.88
N GLU A 1042 23.41 9.05 10.26
CA GLU A 1042 23.11 10.23 11.05
C GLU A 1042 23.71 10.12 12.46
N ALA A 1043 23.58 8.95 13.09
CA ALA A 1043 24.16 8.66 14.41
C ALA A 1043 25.70 8.79 14.38
N PHE A 1044 26.36 8.22 13.38
CA PHE A 1044 27.81 8.32 13.19
C PHE A 1044 28.26 9.78 13.05
N CYS A 1045 27.57 10.57 12.22
CA CYS A 1045 27.91 11.98 12.03
C CYS A 1045 27.82 12.78 13.34
N LEU A 1046 26.80 12.52 14.16
CA LEU A 1046 26.62 13.16 15.46
C LEU A 1046 27.67 12.67 16.49
N MET A 1047 28.03 11.39 16.47
CA MET A 1047 29.10 10.86 17.32
C MET A 1047 30.47 11.45 16.96
N CYS A 1048 30.78 11.60 15.67
CA CYS A 1048 32.00 12.24 15.19
C CYS A 1048 32.11 13.72 15.56
N GLN A 1049 30.97 14.42 15.73
CA GLN A 1049 30.95 15.80 16.22
C GLN A 1049 31.28 15.88 17.72
N LEU A 1050 30.92 14.85 18.49
CA LEU A 1050 31.20 14.76 19.91
C LEU A 1050 32.63 14.30 20.16
N ASP A 1051 33.07 13.30 19.39
CA ASP A 1051 34.39 12.69 19.45
C ASP A 1051 34.93 12.41 18.04
N PRO A 1052 35.89 13.21 17.54
CA PRO A 1052 36.50 12.97 16.25
C PRO A 1052 37.30 11.66 16.14
N GLU A 1053 37.66 11.03 17.27
CA GLU A 1053 38.42 9.77 17.30
C GLU A 1053 37.53 8.53 17.55
N VAL A 1054 36.20 8.69 17.48
CA VAL A 1054 35.27 7.57 17.68
C VAL A 1054 35.48 6.48 16.64
N LYS A 1055 35.56 5.22 17.10
CA LYS A 1055 35.77 4.05 16.25
C LYS A 1055 34.45 3.34 16.00
N VAL A 1056 33.88 3.56 14.81
CA VAL A 1056 32.63 2.93 14.41
C VAL A 1056 32.88 1.94 13.28
N ILE A 1057 32.48 0.69 13.53
CA ILE A 1057 32.39 -0.38 12.55
C ILE A 1057 30.93 -0.46 12.10
N MET A 1058 30.67 -0.18 10.82
CA MET A 1058 29.31 -0.24 10.27
C MET A 1058 28.93 -1.66 9.89
N THR A 1059 27.67 -2.03 10.12
CA THR A 1059 27.09 -3.27 9.62
C THR A 1059 25.96 -3.00 8.65
N SER A 1060 25.85 -3.80 7.59
CA SER A 1060 24.75 -3.66 6.63
C SER A 1060 24.56 -4.92 5.79
N GLY A 1061 23.36 -5.11 5.23
CA GLY A 1061 23.12 -6.10 4.17
C GLY A 1061 23.70 -5.69 2.80
N TYR A 1062 24.03 -4.41 2.63
CA TYR A 1062 24.77 -3.85 1.49
C TYR A 1062 26.27 -4.14 1.63
N ASN A 1063 27.07 -3.96 0.57
CA ASN A 1063 28.53 -4.13 0.67
C ASN A 1063 29.22 -2.85 1.20
N GLU A 1064 30.49 -2.97 1.61
CA GLU A 1064 31.29 -1.87 2.20
C GLU A 1064 31.39 -0.65 1.27
N GLU A 1065 31.48 -0.93 -0.02
CA GLU A 1065 31.77 0.02 -1.07
C GLU A 1065 30.54 0.85 -1.47
N GLU A 1066 29.34 0.27 -1.40
CA GLU A 1066 28.05 0.95 -1.55
C GLU A 1066 27.86 2.05 -0.49
N ILE A 1067 28.45 1.85 0.69
CA ILE A 1067 28.24 2.66 1.88
C ILE A 1067 29.36 3.67 2.07
N SER A 1068 30.58 3.38 1.59
CA SER A 1068 31.78 4.21 1.73
C SER A 1068 31.60 5.66 1.24
N HIS A 1069 30.71 5.92 0.27
CA HIS A 1069 30.42 7.27 -0.23
C HIS A 1069 29.59 8.13 0.70
N LEU A 1070 28.76 7.53 1.59
CA LEU A 1070 27.96 8.27 2.57
C LEU A 1070 28.85 8.96 3.63
N PHE A 1071 30.06 8.44 3.84
CA PHE A 1071 30.91 8.81 4.98
C PHE A 1071 32.10 9.73 4.62
N GLY A 1072 32.31 10.04 3.34
CA GLY A 1072 33.28 11.03 2.86
C GLY A 1072 34.73 10.84 3.37
N ALA A 1073 35.48 11.94 3.49
CA ALA A 1073 36.92 11.92 3.86
C ALA A 1073 37.21 11.60 5.34
N LYS A 1074 36.19 11.38 6.18
CA LYS A 1074 36.37 11.14 7.63
C LYS A 1074 36.56 9.66 7.99
N GLY A 1075 36.26 8.73 7.07
CA GLY A 1075 36.58 7.30 7.16
C GLY A 1075 35.85 6.52 8.26
N LEU A 1076 35.26 5.38 7.91
CA LEU A 1076 34.79 4.40 8.90
C LEU A 1076 35.99 3.67 9.53
N ALA A 1077 35.88 3.22 10.78
CA ALA A 1077 36.94 2.43 11.39
C ALA A 1077 36.99 1.01 10.79
N GLY A 1078 35.84 0.50 10.35
CA GLY A 1078 35.70 -0.74 9.60
C GLY A 1078 34.26 -0.95 9.12
N PHE A 1079 34.04 -2.05 8.41
CA PHE A 1079 32.74 -2.45 7.92
C PHE A 1079 32.56 -3.97 8.01
N ILE A 1080 31.33 -4.42 8.22
CA ILE A 1080 30.97 -5.84 8.26
C ILE A 1080 29.67 -6.06 7.48
N GLN A 1081 29.72 -6.87 6.43
CA GLN A 1081 28.52 -7.25 5.67
C GLN A 1081 27.71 -8.33 6.40
N LYS A 1082 26.39 -8.16 6.48
CA LYS A 1082 25.43 -9.16 6.97
C LYS A 1082 25.07 -10.15 5.85
N PRO A 1083 24.96 -11.46 6.14
CA PRO A 1083 25.24 -12.10 7.42
C PRO A 1083 26.74 -12.40 7.63
N PHE A 1084 27.26 -12.18 8.85
CA PHE A 1084 28.66 -12.40 9.23
C PHE A 1084 28.85 -13.48 10.31
N ARG A 1085 30.09 -13.98 10.43
CA ARG A 1085 30.49 -15.01 11.40
C ARG A 1085 31.25 -14.39 12.57
N LEU A 1086 31.44 -15.18 13.63
CA LEU A 1086 32.28 -14.76 14.78
C LEU A 1086 33.70 -14.39 14.33
N SER A 1087 34.30 -15.18 13.43
CA SER A 1087 35.64 -14.90 12.90
C SER A 1087 35.70 -13.57 12.15
N THR A 1088 34.68 -13.24 11.35
CA THR A 1088 34.60 -11.98 10.61
C THR A 1088 34.48 -10.79 11.56
N LEU A 1089 33.69 -10.94 12.63
CA LEU A 1089 33.56 -9.93 13.67
C LEU A 1089 34.87 -9.74 14.44
N GLN A 1090 35.57 -10.83 14.76
CA GLN A 1090 36.88 -10.83 15.39
C GLN A 1090 37.93 -10.10 14.52
N ASP A 1091 38.02 -10.45 13.24
CA ASP A 1091 38.97 -9.86 12.29
C ASP A 1091 38.76 -8.34 12.18
N ALA A 1092 37.50 -7.89 12.08
CA ALA A 1092 37.16 -6.47 12.00
C ALA A 1092 37.53 -5.69 13.28
N LEU A 1093 37.26 -6.26 14.46
CA LEU A 1093 37.60 -5.64 15.75
C LEU A 1093 39.13 -5.60 15.98
N GLN A 1094 39.83 -6.66 15.57
CA GLN A 1094 41.29 -6.74 15.68
C GLN A 1094 41.98 -5.75 14.72
N ALA A 1095 41.47 -5.61 13.49
CA ALA A 1095 42.00 -4.63 12.53
C ALA A 1095 41.90 -3.18 13.03
N VAL A 1096 40.83 -2.86 13.77
CA VAL A 1096 40.63 -1.55 14.41
C VAL A 1096 41.57 -1.34 15.60
N GLU A 1097 41.91 -2.37 16.38
CA GLU A 1097 42.90 -2.29 17.45
C GLU A 1097 44.33 -2.10 16.92
N VAL A 1098 44.74 -2.87 15.91
CA VAL A 1098 46.12 -2.88 15.37
C VAL A 1098 46.52 -1.55 14.72
N LYS A 1099 45.59 -0.84 14.07
CA LYS A 1099 45.85 0.51 13.50
C LYS A 1099 46.24 1.58 14.54
N ASN A 1100 46.18 1.27 15.84
CA ASN A 1100 46.54 2.16 16.95
C ASN A 1100 47.84 1.75 17.69
N SER A 1101 48.54 0.71 17.22
CA SER A 1101 49.89 0.33 17.67
C SER A 1101 50.93 0.94 16.75
#